data_AF-A0A521UXU4-F1
#
_entry.id   AF-A0A521UXU4-F1
#
_cell.length_a   1.000
_cell.length_b   1.000
_cell.length_c   1.000
_cell.angle_alpha   90.00
_cell.angle_beta   90.00
_cell.angle_gamma   90.00
#
_symmetry.space_group_name_H-M   'P 1'
#
loop_
_entity.id
_entity.type
_entity.pdbx_description
1 polymer ?
#
loop_
_entity_poly.entity_id
_entity_poly.type
_entity_poly.pdbx_seq_one_letter_code
_entity_poly.pdbx_strand_id
1 'polypeptide(L)'
;MNRNKYLPGIVLFIGLAALSVKLFGNPNFPEHPYKYFFPDGKEHQEASPHTSYPSSQDTIPIEERYGDFLNNPNPNPFDLNDPPIIEHSVDYDPATGQYIISEHIGDDYFRPPTYMTSAEYMDYQAKKQEREYFNSLSGLGPAGSSTGRVDPIAKVDVKNQLIDRLFGGTEVDIRPQGNIDLTFGAEFSNVKNPSFTQRQQRQGGFNFDMAIQMNVQGSIGEKLKLSTNYNTQATFDFDNTMKLDYNTDAFGEDDIIKKIEAGNVSLPLRGTLIQGSQSLFGLKTEMQFGRLRLTAVASQQKSEQEEISLQGGSQVQTFEVFADEYDENRHFFLTQYNRDNYEPALKDLPQIKTLFTIQNIQVWVTDTRNATENIRDIVAIADLGETSRMTNTNPGFQPPAIPAFTDLNGKPLPDNNANPIYSALVQDRRTRTVDRAVNELKAPPFNFQQGRDFEKVSARQLSPTEFTYHPNLGFVSLNVNIQPDQVVGVAFEYSYKDSVYQVGEIAEDIPQNTDTTTQNVLFVKMLKSTTQPVDLPTWDLMMKNVYSIGAFNVSREDFKLDIFYDDPGEGKKRFLPETNLQGIPLLRIFNLDKLNVQNDPQPDGVFDFVEGVTINTRSGRIIFPVLEPFGKSLGSQFATPADSAKFTYSQLYDNTQFVAREFAEFNRFTIEGSYKSSVSSEISLGAFNIPPGSVRVTAGGQNLVEGVDYEVDYNIGRVKILNDAILNAGVPIKVSFEDNTLFGFQTKTMLGLRADYELNKHLTLGGTYLRLFERPYTQKVNIGDDPINNRIFGLDVNYSNDAPWLTNLVDKLPLYSTKEKSTITFSAETAALKPGHSKAINESTAGDKDKGGVVYLDDFEGSVSTIDLRTPFIGSNGWVIASVPQNDEQNNNPMFPESQRRDTTLPGVNRAYLGWFRIDPSLRGQGSDQGNPYTLPIRQQEIFPNFTPTQQFGDTYAQIFDVNYNPGQRGPYNFDVPGGTSFSAGLNSGGGIQ
;
A
#
# COMPACT_ATOMS: atom_id res chain seq x y z
N MET A 1 -52.49 30.43 2.58
CA MET A 1 -51.56 29.57 1.83
C MET A 1 -50.99 30.38 0.66
N ASN A 2 -49.87 31.09 0.87
CA ASN A 2 -49.23 31.93 -0.16
C ASN A 2 -47.96 31.22 -0.65
N ARG A 3 -48.09 30.43 -1.72
CA ARG A 3 -47.02 29.60 -2.32
C ARG A 3 -45.80 30.41 -2.82
N ASN A 4 -45.91 31.74 -2.97
CA ASN A 4 -44.89 32.58 -3.61
C ASN A 4 -43.87 33.27 -2.67
N LYS A 5 -43.97 33.14 -1.34
CA LYS A 5 -43.06 33.86 -0.42
C LYS A 5 -41.69 33.20 -0.22
N TYR A 6 -41.57 31.88 -0.38
CA TYR A 6 -40.37 31.13 -0.02
C TYR A 6 -39.54 30.63 -1.21
N LEU A 7 -40.13 30.53 -2.41
CA LEU A 7 -39.43 30.17 -3.64
C LEU A 7 -38.20 31.05 -3.96
N PRO A 8 -38.27 32.40 -3.86
CA PRO A 8 -37.12 33.23 -4.24
C PRO A 8 -35.92 33.06 -3.29
N GLY A 9 -36.14 32.77 -2.01
CA GLY A 9 -35.05 32.49 -1.06
C GLY A 9 -34.34 31.17 -1.36
N ILE A 10 -35.11 30.13 -1.70
CA ILE A 10 -34.57 28.82 -2.10
C ILE A 10 -33.81 28.93 -3.43
N VAL A 11 -34.34 29.68 -4.41
CA VAL A 11 -33.67 29.88 -5.72
C VAL A 11 -32.39 30.71 -5.57
N LEU A 12 -32.38 31.73 -4.70
CA LEU A 12 -31.19 32.54 -4.43
C LEU A 12 -30.13 31.73 -3.66
N PHE A 13 -30.54 30.90 -2.70
CA PHE A 13 -29.66 30.00 -1.95
C PHE A 13 -29.07 28.90 -2.84
N ILE A 14 -29.89 28.28 -3.71
CA ILE A 14 -29.43 27.34 -4.74
C ILE A 14 -28.50 28.06 -5.73
N GLY A 15 -28.78 29.32 -6.07
CA GLY A 15 -27.92 30.14 -6.93
C GLY A 15 -26.56 30.43 -6.30
N LEU A 16 -26.52 30.81 -5.02
CA LEU A 16 -25.29 31.04 -4.24
C LEU A 16 -24.52 29.73 -3.98
N ALA A 17 -25.23 28.63 -3.70
CA ALA A 17 -24.66 27.29 -3.58
C ALA A 17 -24.08 26.81 -4.92
N ALA A 18 -24.77 27.05 -6.04
CA ALA A 18 -24.27 26.73 -7.38
C ALA A 18 -23.09 27.60 -7.81
N LEU A 19 -23.08 28.88 -7.41
CA LEU A 19 -21.98 29.80 -7.67
C LEU A 19 -20.73 29.44 -6.85
N SER A 20 -20.89 29.08 -5.57
CA SER A 20 -19.80 28.61 -4.72
C SER A 20 -19.28 27.24 -5.12
N VAL A 21 -20.14 26.29 -5.52
CA VAL A 21 -19.74 25.01 -6.13
C VAL A 21 -19.01 25.23 -7.47
N LYS A 22 -19.38 26.24 -8.28
CA LYS A 22 -18.63 26.57 -9.51
C LYS A 22 -17.30 27.27 -9.26
N LEU A 23 -17.20 28.11 -8.23
CA LEU A 23 -15.98 28.86 -7.90
C LEU A 23 -14.95 27.99 -7.17
N PHE A 24 -15.38 26.96 -6.43
CA PHE A 24 -14.50 26.17 -5.56
C PHE A 24 -14.63 24.65 -5.71
N GLY A 25 -15.63 24.15 -6.44
CA GLY A 25 -15.97 22.72 -6.48
C GLY A 25 -15.63 21.98 -7.78
N ASN A 26 -14.92 22.60 -8.74
CA ASN A 26 -14.49 21.92 -9.96
C ASN A 26 -12.95 21.96 -10.11
N PRO A 27 -12.24 20.83 -9.88
CA PRO A 27 -10.79 20.77 -10.10
C PRO A 27 -10.42 20.67 -11.59
N ASN A 28 -11.38 20.51 -12.50
CA ASN A 28 -11.15 20.42 -13.94
C ASN A 28 -11.60 21.70 -14.65
N PHE A 29 -10.67 22.62 -14.87
CA PHE A 29 -10.85 23.61 -15.93
C PHE A 29 -10.84 22.85 -17.28
N PRO A 30 -11.89 22.95 -18.11
CA PRO A 30 -11.82 22.44 -19.46
C PRO A 30 -10.80 23.29 -20.23
N GLU A 31 -9.67 22.69 -20.58
CA GLU A 31 -8.76 23.26 -21.56
C GLU A 31 -9.52 23.40 -22.89
N HIS A 32 -9.91 24.63 -23.22
CA HIS A 32 -10.29 24.93 -24.58
C HIS A 32 -9.02 24.85 -25.44
N PRO A 33 -8.99 24.03 -26.51
CA PRO A 33 -7.81 23.93 -27.36
C PRO A 33 -7.65 25.24 -28.12
N TYR A 34 -6.73 26.09 -27.65
CA TYR A 34 -6.20 27.15 -28.49
C TYR A 34 -5.42 26.48 -29.62
N LYS A 35 -5.99 26.51 -30.83
CA LYS A 35 -5.27 26.15 -32.05
C LYS A 35 -4.11 27.11 -32.24
N TYR A 36 -2.90 26.67 -31.92
CA TYR A 36 -1.69 27.29 -32.43
C TYR A 36 -1.59 26.98 -33.93
N PHE A 37 -1.92 27.98 -34.75
CA PHE A 37 -1.54 27.98 -36.16
C PHE A 37 -0.03 28.23 -36.25
N PHE A 38 0.74 27.21 -36.59
CA PHE A 38 2.07 27.39 -37.17
C PHE A 38 1.91 27.45 -38.69
N PRO A 39 2.23 28.56 -39.37
CA PRO A 39 2.41 28.54 -40.82
C PRO A 39 3.76 27.88 -41.11
N ASP A 40 3.71 26.80 -41.88
CA ASP A 40 4.88 26.15 -42.46
C ASP A 40 5.65 27.11 -43.39
N GLY A 41 6.98 26.99 -43.36
CA GLY A 41 7.79 27.09 -44.57
C GLY A 41 8.29 28.48 -45.00
N LYS A 42 9.53 28.79 -44.55
CA LYS A 42 10.60 29.52 -45.26
C LYS A 42 10.26 30.90 -45.87
N GLU A 43 10.73 31.94 -45.20
CA GLU A 43 11.58 32.96 -45.82
C GLU A 43 12.40 33.67 -44.73
N HIS A 44 13.72 33.68 -44.88
CA HIS A 44 14.59 34.55 -44.08
C HIS A 44 14.26 35.99 -44.48
N GLN A 45 13.65 36.76 -43.59
CA GLN A 45 13.72 38.22 -43.64
C GLN A 45 14.29 38.76 -42.34
N GLU A 46 15.17 39.71 -42.53
CA GLU A 46 16.06 40.33 -41.58
C GLU A 46 15.33 40.86 -40.34
N ALA A 47 15.98 40.71 -39.19
CA ALA A 47 15.57 41.38 -37.96
C ALA A 47 15.51 42.90 -38.22
N SER A 48 14.31 43.44 -38.31
CA SER A 48 14.08 44.88 -38.25
C SER A 48 14.15 45.36 -36.79
N PRO A 49 14.66 46.58 -36.56
CA PRO A 49 15.24 47.00 -35.30
C PRO A 49 14.17 47.41 -34.29
N HIS A 50 14.58 47.43 -33.01
CA HIS A 50 13.95 48.10 -31.88
C HIS A 50 12.75 48.99 -32.24
N THR A 51 11.55 48.63 -31.80
CA THR A 51 10.48 49.61 -31.59
C THR A 51 10.95 50.57 -30.51
N SER A 52 11.55 51.68 -30.95
CA SER A 52 11.74 52.88 -30.14
C SER A 52 10.37 53.29 -29.61
N TYR A 53 10.18 53.28 -28.30
CA TYR A 53 9.13 54.10 -27.69
C TYR A 53 9.38 55.54 -28.16
N PRO A 54 8.38 56.23 -28.74
CA PRO A 54 8.56 57.63 -29.07
C PRO A 54 8.88 58.38 -27.78
N SER A 55 10.07 58.97 -27.69
CA SER A 55 10.34 59.98 -26.67
C SER A 55 9.39 61.14 -26.97
N SER A 56 8.35 61.31 -26.17
CA SER A 56 7.48 62.49 -26.26
C SER A 56 8.34 63.71 -25.94
N GLN A 57 8.64 64.52 -26.96
CA GLN A 57 9.28 65.81 -26.76
C GLN A 57 8.28 66.76 -26.08
N ASP A 58 8.78 67.55 -25.13
CA ASP A 58 8.02 68.61 -24.45
C ASP A 58 7.49 69.61 -25.48
N THR A 59 6.17 69.73 -25.59
CA THR A 59 5.50 70.67 -26.51
C THR A 59 5.42 72.04 -25.84
N ILE A 60 6.37 72.93 -26.15
CA ILE A 60 6.28 74.35 -25.81
C ILE A 60 6.10 75.16 -27.11
N PRO A 61 5.03 75.97 -27.25
CA PRO A 61 3.96 76.20 -26.27
C PRO A 61 2.98 75.01 -26.16
N ILE A 62 2.35 74.88 -24.99
CA ILE A 62 1.31 73.86 -24.70
C ILE A 62 0.23 73.97 -25.79
N GLU A 63 -0.06 72.86 -26.47
CA GLU A 63 -1.12 72.81 -27.47
C GLU A 63 -2.47 72.52 -26.81
N GLU A 64 -3.46 73.38 -27.09
CA GLU A 64 -4.83 73.17 -26.60
C GLU A 64 -5.56 72.12 -27.45
N ARG A 65 -6.36 71.26 -26.80
CA ARG A 65 -7.21 70.30 -27.50
C ARG A 65 -8.40 71.01 -28.16
N TYR A 66 -8.43 71.01 -29.49
CA TYR A 66 -9.52 71.63 -30.27
C TYR A 66 -10.70 70.70 -30.62
N GLY A 67 -10.57 69.38 -30.42
CA GLY A 67 -11.63 68.37 -30.67
C GLY A 67 -12.19 67.74 -29.39
N ASP A 68 -13.10 66.77 -29.50
CA ASP A 68 -13.59 65.97 -28.35
C ASP A 68 -12.50 65.02 -27.80
N PHE A 69 -12.66 64.58 -26.55
CA PHE A 69 -11.61 63.81 -25.85
C PHE A 69 -11.45 62.37 -26.36
N LEU A 70 -12.40 61.87 -27.16
CA LEU A 70 -12.42 60.50 -27.67
C LEU A 70 -11.67 60.41 -29.00
N ASN A 71 -11.91 61.38 -29.89
CA ASN A 71 -11.37 61.41 -31.24
C ASN A 71 -10.09 62.24 -31.37
N ASN A 72 -9.85 63.17 -30.43
CA ASN A 72 -8.63 63.97 -30.39
C ASN A 72 -8.00 63.96 -28.97
N PRO A 73 -7.64 62.78 -28.43
CA PRO A 73 -7.01 62.70 -27.12
C PRO A 73 -5.63 63.34 -27.17
N ASN A 74 -5.25 64.11 -26.15
CA ASN A 74 -3.87 64.57 -26.02
C ASN A 74 -2.98 63.38 -25.59
N PRO A 75 -2.06 62.90 -26.44
CA PRO A 75 -1.23 61.75 -26.10
C PRO A 75 0.03 62.14 -25.32
N ASN A 76 0.31 63.44 -25.13
CA ASN A 76 1.51 63.92 -24.47
C ASN A 76 1.33 63.91 -22.94
N PRO A 77 2.09 63.11 -22.17
CA PRO A 77 1.98 63.06 -20.71
C PRO A 77 2.49 64.33 -20.01
N PHE A 78 3.13 65.26 -20.73
CA PHE A 78 3.64 66.53 -20.19
C PHE A 78 2.69 67.72 -20.36
N ASP A 79 1.65 67.59 -21.19
CA ASP A 79 0.62 68.63 -21.34
C ASP A 79 -0.36 68.60 -20.15
N LEU A 80 -1.02 69.74 -19.89
CA LEU A 80 -1.98 69.85 -18.79
C LEU A 80 -3.25 69.03 -19.10
N ASN A 81 -3.66 68.19 -18.15
CA ASN A 81 -4.98 67.56 -18.18
C ASN A 81 -6.09 68.63 -18.18
N ASP A 82 -7.25 68.28 -18.73
CA ASP A 82 -8.43 69.13 -18.71
C ASP A 82 -8.78 69.54 -17.26
N PRO A 83 -9.06 70.83 -17.00
CA PRO A 83 -9.35 71.31 -15.66
C PRO A 83 -10.63 70.67 -15.10
N PRO A 84 -10.75 70.48 -13.77
CA PRO A 84 -11.89 69.80 -13.14
C PRO A 84 -13.26 70.43 -13.36
N ILE A 85 -13.32 71.62 -13.95
CA ILE A 85 -14.55 72.33 -14.30
C ILE A 85 -15.23 71.78 -15.57
N ILE A 86 -14.50 70.97 -16.36
CA ILE A 86 -15.06 70.28 -17.53
C ILE A 86 -15.64 68.95 -17.03
N GLU A 87 -16.95 68.81 -17.14
CA GLU A 87 -17.68 67.62 -16.73
C GLU A 87 -18.07 66.79 -17.96
N HIS A 88 -17.92 65.47 -17.88
CA HIS A 88 -18.23 64.56 -18.98
C HIS A 88 -19.51 63.78 -18.64
N SER A 89 -20.52 63.84 -19.50
CA SER A 89 -21.77 63.10 -19.36
C SER A 89 -21.99 62.13 -20.51
N VAL A 90 -22.76 61.07 -20.24
CA VAL A 90 -23.17 60.09 -21.25
C VAL A 90 -24.68 59.91 -21.15
N ASP A 91 -25.39 60.31 -22.20
CA ASP A 91 -26.83 60.18 -22.31
C ASP A 91 -27.20 59.18 -23.40
N TYR A 92 -28.14 58.28 -23.12
CA TYR A 92 -28.64 57.33 -24.12
C TYR A 92 -29.88 57.92 -24.80
N ASP A 93 -29.84 58.07 -26.13
CA ASP A 93 -31.00 58.48 -26.93
C ASP A 93 -31.80 57.25 -27.38
N PRO A 94 -33.01 57.01 -26.84
CA PRO A 94 -33.83 55.85 -27.19
C PRO A 94 -34.38 55.88 -28.61
N ALA A 95 -34.44 57.05 -29.27
CA ALA A 95 -34.99 57.18 -30.62
C ALA A 95 -33.99 56.78 -31.70
N THR A 96 -32.70 57.11 -31.50
CA THR A 96 -31.61 56.79 -32.43
C THR A 96 -30.81 55.56 -32.01
N GLY A 97 -30.94 55.10 -30.76
CA GLY A 97 -30.19 53.96 -30.22
C GLY A 97 -28.71 54.25 -30.00
N GLN A 98 -28.33 55.52 -29.91
CA GLN A 98 -26.97 56.00 -29.78
C GLN A 98 -26.71 56.54 -28.37
N TYR A 99 -25.46 56.42 -27.92
CA TYR A 99 -24.94 57.07 -26.72
C TYR A 99 -24.31 58.42 -27.14
N ILE A 100 -24.80 59.49 -26.54
CA ILE A 100 -24.34 60.86 -26.74
C ILE A 100 -23.37 61.15 -25.60
N ILE A 101 -22.10 61.36 -25.95
CA ILE A 101 -21.06 61.71 -24.98
C ILE A 101 -20.76 63.20 -25.13
N SER A 102 -20.91 63.95 -24.04
CA SER A 102 -20.74 65.41 -24.04
C SER A 102 -19.77 65.87 -22.97
N GLU A 103 -19.05 66.95 -23.28
CA GLU A 103 -18.21 67.70 -22.35
C GLU A 103 -18.86 69.06 -22.12
N HIS A 104 -19.15 69.43 -20.87
CA HIS A 104 -19.83 70.67 -20.52
C HIS A 104 -19.04 71.49 -19.49
N ILE A 105 -19.16 72.81 -19.58
CA ILE A 105 -18.73 73.77 -18.55
C ILE A 105 -20.00 74.49 -18.09
N GLY A 106 -20.51 74.11 -16.93
CA GLY A 106 -21.85 74.55 -16.50
C GLY A 106 -22.92 74.00 -17.44
N ASP A 107 -23.77 74.88 -17.99
CA ASP A 107 -24.86 74.53 -18.91
C ASP A 107 -24.46 74.58 -20.40
N ASP A 108 -23.24 75.02 -20.71
CA ASP A 108 -22.75 75.15 -22.09
C ASP A 108 -21.85 73.98 -22.48
N TYR A 109 -22.02 73.48 -23.71
CA TYR A 109 -21.13 72.46 -24.28
C TYR A 109 -19.74 73.03 -24.55
N PHE A 110 -18.71 72.42 -23.95
CA PHE A 110 -17.31 72.79 -24.15
C PHE A 110 -16.81 72.41 -25.55
N ARG A 111 -17.26 71.25 -26.05
CA ARG A 111 -16.97 70.70 -27.38
C ARG A 111 -18.22 69.99 -27.94
N PRO A 112 -18.31 69.79 -29.27
CA PRO A 112 -19.43 69.07 -29.88
C PRO A 112 -19.56 67.65 -29.31
N PRO A 113 -20.79 67.17 -29.03
CA PRO A 113 -20.98 65.82 -28.51
C PRO A 113 -20.61 64.76 -29.54
N THR A 114 -20.06 63.65 -29.04
CA THR A 114 -19.72 62.47 -29.85
C THR A 114 -20.83 61.44 -29.74
N TYR A 115 -21.28 60.92 -30.89
CA TYR A 115 -22.32 59.90 -30.95
C TYR A 115 -21.69 58.54 -31.19
N MET A 116 -22.00 57.58 -30.33
CA MET A 116 -21.56 56.20 -30.47
C MET A 116 -22.76 55.27 -30.59
N THR A 117 -22.68 54.28 -31.47
CA THR A 117 -23.62 53.16 -31.42
C THR A 117 -23.41 52.34 -30.14
N SER A 118 -24.41 51.53 -29.76
CA SER A 118 -24.28 50.63 -28.60
C SER A 118 -23.06 49.71 -28.70
N ALA A 119 -22.73 49.21 -29.89
CA ALA A 119 -21.56 48.35 -30.10
C ALA A 119 -20.24 49.11 -29.89
N GLU A 120 -20.13 50.32 -30.43
CA GLU A 120 -18.93 51.17 -30.28
C GLU A 120 -18.74 51.63 -28.83
N TYR A 121 -19.84 51.96 -28.14
CA TYR A 121 -19.79 52.33 -26.73
C TYR A 121 -19.34 51.17 -25.83
N MET A 122 -19.82 49.95 -26.12
CA MET A 122 -19.41 48.74 -25.40
C MET A 122 -17.93 48.40 -25.63
N ASP A 123 -17.43 48.53 -26.87
CA ASP A 123 -16.00 48.34 -27.18
C ASP A 123 -15.13 49.41 -26.51
N TYR A 124 -15.59 50.66 -26.49
CA TYR A 124 -14.93 51.75 -25.78
C TYR A 124 -14.83 51.47 -24.27
N GLN A 125 -15.93 51.05 -23.63
CA GLN A 125 -15.95 50.69 -22.21
C GLN A 125 -15.05 49.49 -21.90
N ALA A 126 -15.04 48.46 -22.75
CA ALA A 126 -14.18 47.29 -22.59
C ALA A 126 -12.69 47.68 -22.60
N LYS A 127 -12.26 48.50 -23.57
CA LYS A 127 -10.88 49.00 -23.65
C LYS A 127 -10.52 49.89 -22.47
N LYS A 128 -11.46 50.71 -21.99
CA LYS A 128 -11.26 51.55 -20.81
C LYS A 128 -11.04 50.70 -19.56
N GLN A 129 -11.88 49.69 -19.33
CA GLN A 129 -11.78 48.76 -18.21
C GLN A 129 -10.50 47.92 -18.26
N GLU A 130 -10.11 47.45 -19.45
CA GLU A 130 -8.84 46.74 -19.64
C GLU A 130 -7.64 47.63 -19.26
N ARG A 131 -7.65 48.89 -19.71
CA ARG A 131 -6.59 49.85 -19.36
C ARG A 131 -6.57 50.19 -17.88
N GLU A 132 -7.72 50.38 -17.24
CA GLU A 132 -7.83 50.59 -15.80
C GLU A 132 -7.34 49.37 -15.00
N TYR A 133 -7.70 48.17 -15.45
CA TYR A 133 -7.24 46.90 -14.89
C TYR A 133 -5.71 46.77 -14.99
N PHE A 134 -5.11 46.99 -16.17
CA PHE A 134 -3.66 46.94 -16.33
C PHE A 134 -2.92 48.07 -15.56
N ASN A 135 -3.50 49.27 -15.47
CA ASN A 135 -2.96 50.35 -14.63
C ASN A 135 -3.03 50.00 -13.14
N SER A 136 -4.05 49.27 -12.70
CA SER A 136 -4.14 48.77 -11.32
C SER A 136 -3.11 47.68 -11.01
N LEU A 137 -2.72 46.88 -12.02
CA LEU A 137 -1.65 45.88 -11.92
C LEU A 137 -0.23 46.49 -11.96
N SER A 138 -0.04 47.62 -12.65
CA SER A 138 1.28 48.24 -12.84
C SER A 138 1.76 49.12 -11.68
N GLY A 139 0.94 49.34 -10.65
CA GLY A 139 1.32 50.04 -9.42
C GLY A 139 1.64 51.54 -9.59
N LEU A 140 1.40 52.12 -10.76
CA LEU A 140 1.61 53.55 -11.03
C LEU A 140 0.38 54.38 -10.63
N GLY A 141 0.06 54.37 -9.33
CA GLY A 141 -0.77 55.42 -8.72
C GLY A 141 0.07 56.68 -8.44
N PRO A 142 -0.57 57.85 -8.24
CA PRO A 142 0.16 59.07 -7.91
C PRO A 142 1.01 58.85 -6.65
N ALA A 143 2.27 59.28 -6.71
CA ALA A 143 3.25 59.13 -5.64
C ALA A 143 2.70 59.69 -4.32
N GLY A 144 2.28 58.80 -3.42
CA GLY A 144 1.74 59.20 -2.11
C GLY A 144 1.01 58.12 -1.29
N SER A 145 0.57 56.99 -1.87
CA SER A 145 -0.12 55.94 -1.10
C SER A 145 0.74 54.71 -0.85
N SER A 146 1.54 54.77 0.23
CA SER A 146 2.14 53.60 0.84
C SER A 146 1.06 52.67 1.42
N THR A 147 1.19 51.36 1.14
CA THR A 147 0.68 50.24 1.96
C THR A 147 -0.81 50.30 2.35
N GLY A 148 -1.70 50.14 1.37
CA GLY A 148 -3.06 49.69 1.61
C GLY A 148 -3.28 48.41 0.81
N ARG A 149 -3.49 47.28 1.49
CA ARG A 149 -3.98 46.05 0.87
C ARG A 149 -5.17 46.41 -0.03
N VAL A 150 -5.05 46.17 -1.34
CA VAL A 150 -6.22 46.14 -2.21
C VAL A 150 -7.05 44.97 -1.72
N ASP A 151 -8.15 45.27 -1.04
CA ASP A 151 -9.17 44.29 -0.67
C ASP A 151 -9.97 43.97 -1.95
N PRO A 152 -9.82 42.78 -2.56
CA PRO A 152 -10.56 42.43 -3.78
C PRO A 152 -12.07 42.29 -3.55
N ILE A 153 -12.59 42.59 -2.35
CA ILE A 153 -13.99 42.46 -1.94
C ILE A 153 -14.59 43.82 -1.50
N ALA A 154 -14.05 44.96 -1.94
CA ALA A 154 -14.61 46.27 -1.59
C ALA A 154 -16.07 46.44 -2.08
N LYS A 155 -17.01 46.11 -1.17
CA LYS A 155 -18.45 46.38 -1.11
C LYS A 155 -19.20 46.20 -2.43
N VAL A 156 -19.68 44.97 -2.63
CA VAL A 156 -20.80 44.72 -3.55
C VAL A 156 -22.05 45.36 -2.94
N ASP A 157 -22.42 46.57 -3.38
CA ASP A 157 -23.64 47.24 -2.95
C ASP A 157 -24.84 46.67 -3.73
N VAL A 158 -25.55 45.72 -3.11
CA VAL A 158 -26.66 44.98 -3.74
C VAL A 158 -28.00 45.47 -3.16
N LYS A 159 -28.94 45.79 -4.05
CA LYS A 159 -30.29 46.34 -3.76
C LYS A 159 -30.95 45.78 -2.47
N ASN A 160 -31.12 46.69 -1.51
CA ASN A 160 -31.33 46.45 -0.08
C ASN A 160 -32.61 45.71 0.39
N GLN A 161 -33.70 45.63 -0.39
CA GLN A 161 -34.99 45.22 0.19
C GLN A 161 -35.27 43.71 0.25
N LEU A 162 -34.61 42.91 -0.59
CA LEU A 162 -34.86 41.45 -0.65
C LEU A 162 -33.87 40.64 0.18
N ILE A 163 -32.64 41.15 0.29
CA ILE A 163 -31.54 40.55 1.05
C ILE A 163 -31.77 40.70 2.56
N ASP A 164 -32.17 41.89 3.00
CA ASP A 164 -32.43 42.17 4.42
C ASP A 164 -33.49 41.21 5.01
N ARG A 165 -34.57 40.95 4.25
CA ARG A 165 -35.62 40.00 4.66
C ARG A 165 -35.17 38.53 4.68
N LEU A 166 -34.24 38.14 3.80
CA LEU A 166 -33.78 36.76 3.67
C LEU A 166 -32.62 36.42 4.63
N PHE A 167 -31.73 37.39 4.88
CA PHE A 167 -30.49 37.18 5.62
C PHE A 167 -30.44 37.89 6.98
N GLY A 168 -31.44 38.71 7.32
CA GLY A 168 -31.49 39.45 8.58
C GLY A 168 -30.51 40.63 8.63
N GLY A 169 -30.08 41.12 7.48
CA GLY A 169 -29.12 42.20 7.33
C GLY A 169 -28.46 42.18 5.95
N THR A 170 -27.81 43.29 5.59
CA THR A 170 -27.03 43.42 4.34
C THR A 170 -25.52 43.36 4.56
N GLU A 171 -25.07 43.25 5.82
CA GLU A 171 -23.66 43.18 6.16
C GLU A 171 -23.04 41.87 5.66
N VAL A 172 -21.97 41.98 4.87
CA VAL A 172 -21.20 40.85 4.37
C VAL A 172 -19.80 40.96 4.99
N ASP A 173 -19.48 40.05 5.91
CA ASP A 173 -18.17 39.92 6.53
C ASP A 173 -17.53 38.64 6.02
N ILE A 174 -16.46 38.71 5.22
CA ILE A 174 -15.72 37.55 4.73
C ILE A 174 -14.26 37.74 5.10
N ARG A 175 -13.72 36.81 5.88
CA ARG A 175 -12.37 36.83 6.44
C ARG A 175 -11.57 35.64 5.91
N PRO A 176 -10.90 35.79 4.74
CA PRO A 176 -9.92 34.80 4.30
C PRO A 176 -8.64 34.92 5.13
N GLN A 177 -8.08 33.79 5.54
CA GLN A 177 -6.86 33.64 6.30
C GLN A 177 -6.01 32.53 5.67
N GLY A 178 -4.68 32.65 5.73
CA GLY A 178 -3.74 31.66 5.21
C GLY A 178 -2.83 32.21 4.11
N ASN A 179 -2.18 31.31 3.37
CA ASN A 179 -1.21 31.61 2.32
C ASN A 179 -1.55 30.85 1.03
N ILE A 180 -1.18 31.45 -0.09
CA ILE A 180 -1.27 30.86 -1.42
C ILE A 180 0.10 31.00 -2.03
N ASP A 181 0.82 29.88 -2.13
CA ASP A 181 2.14 29.84 -2.73
C ASP A 181 2.04 29.20 -4.12
N LEU A 182 2.40 29.96 -5.14
CA LEU A 182 2.45 29.51 -6.53
C LEU A 182 3.91 29.44 -6.95
N THR A 183 4.39 28.24 -7.28
CA THR A 183 5.76 28.03 -7.74
C THR A 183 5.73 27.74 -9.24
N PHE A 184 6.37 28.62 -10.00
CA PHE A 184 6.58 28.45 -11.43
C PHE A 184 8.06 28.16 -11.67
N GLY A 185 8.35 27.01 -12.26
CA GLY A 185 9.70 26.59 -12.57
C GLY A 185 9.78 25.98 -13.97
N ALA A 186 11.01 25.82 -14.45
CA ALA A 186 11.27 24.92 -15.54
C ALA A 186 12.35 23.96 -15.06
N GLU A 187 12.03 22.67 -15.04
CA GLU A 187 12.98 21.65 -14.65
C GLU A 187 13.52 20.99 -15.90
N PHE A 188 14.84 20.99 -16.04
CA PHE A 188 15.54 20.28 -17.11
C PHE A 188 16.58 19.37 -16.48
N SER A 189 16.46 18.08 -16.72
CA SER A 189 17.41 17.07 -16.27
C SER A 189 18.13 16.47 -17.47
N ASN A 190 19.44 16.36 -17.36
CA ASN A 190 20.29 15.71 -18.36
C ASN A 190 21.07 14.57 -17.70
N VAL A 191 20.52 13.37 -17.78
CA VAL A 191 21.12 12.16 -17.23
C VAL A 191 21.98 11.51 -18.30
N LYS A 192 23.31 11.59 -18.16
CA LYS A 192 24.28 10.99 -19.09
C LYS A 192 24.43 9.47 -18.91
N ASN A 193 23.31 8.76 -18.75
CA ASN A 193 23.32 7.31 -18.72
C ASN A 193 23.26 6.78 -20.16
N PRO A 194 24.31 6.06 -20.64
CA PRO A 194 24.34 5.53 -22.00
C PRO A 194 23.26 4.48 -22.28
N SER A 195 22.60 3.93 -21.25
CA SER A 195 21.48 3.00 -21.44
C SER A 195 20.20 3.69 -21.95
N PHE A 196 20.07 5.01 -21.79
CA PHE A 196 18.96 5.78 -22.34
C PHE A 196 19.31 6.32 -23.72
N THR A 197 18.30 6.48 -24.57
CA THR A 197 18.49 7.09 -25.88
C THR A 197 18.83 8.57 -25.73
N GLN A 198 19.55 9.16 -26.70
CA GLN A 198 20.02 10.55 -26.57
C GLN A 198 18.89 11.56 -26.30
N ARG A 199 17.67 11.28 -26.79
CA ARG A 199 16.49 12.08 -26.49
C ARG A 199 16.02 11.87 -25.05
N GLN A 200 15.96 10.63 -24.56
CA GLN A 200 15.54 10.31 -23.19
C GLN A 200 16.53 10.77 -22.12
N GLN A 201 17.82 10.91 -22.46
CA GLN A 201 18.81 11.49 -21.55
C GLN A 201 18.48 12.93 -21.18
N ARG A 202 17.77 13.68 -22.03
CA ARG A 202 17.35 15.06 -21.81
C ARG A 202 15.85 15.11 -21.63
N GLN A 203 15.40 15.23 -20.39
CA GLN A 203 13.99 15.47 -20.08
C GLN A 203 13.83 16.86 -19.48
N GLY A 204 12.68 17.46 -19.72
CA GLY A 204 12.34 18.69 -19.03
C GLY A 204 10.93 19.15 -19.37
N GLY A 205 10.48 20.14 -18.62
CA GLY A 205 9.13 20.65 -18.72
C GLY A 205 8.94 21.86 -17.84
N PHE A 206 7.79 22.49 -18.03
CA PHE A 206 7.31 23.50 -17.11
C PHE A 206 6.87 22.80 -15.82
N ASN A 207 7.45 23.19 -14.69
CA ASN A 207 6.99 22.77 -13.38
C ASN A 207 6.07 23.84 -12.80
N PHE A 208 4.88 23.42 -12.39
CA PHE A 208 3.88 24.30 -11.80
C PHE A 208 3.31 23.63 -10.55
N ASP A 209 3.68 24.17 -9.40
CA ASP A 209 3.23 23.68 -8.10
C ASP A 209 2.38 24.74 -7.41
N MET A 210 1.18 24.34 -6.95
CA MET A 210 0.27 25.19 -6.18
C MET A 210 0.15 24.66 -4.75
N ALA A 211 0.56 25.47 -3.78
CA ALA A 211 0.38 25.23 -2.35
C ALA A 211 -0.59 26.27 -1.77
N ILE A 212 -1.89 25.95 -1.84
CA ILE A 212 -2.96 26.76 -1.27
C ILE A 212 -3.21 26.24 0.14
N GLN A 213 -3.10 27.10 1.15
CA GLN A 213 -3.53 26.85 2.52
C GLN A 213 -4.45 28.01 2.93
N MET A 214 -5.76 27.82 2.80
CA MET A 214 -6.74 28.90 2.96
C MET A 214 -7.88 28.47 3.89
N ASN A 215 -8.08 29.23 4.97
CA ASN A 215 -9.26 29.19 5.81
C ASN A 215 -10.12 30.44 5.53
N VAL A 216 -11.38 30.28 5.12
CA VAL A 216 -12.30 31.40 4.93
C VAL A 216 -13.48 31.25 5.86
N GLN A 217 -13.68 32.25 6.71
CA GLN A 217 -14.88 32.39 7.54
C GLN A 217 -15.65 33.59 7.05
N GLY A 218 -16.93 33.43 6.76
CA GLY A 218 -17.78 34.54 6.36
C GLY A 218 -19.19 34.46 6.94
N SER A 219 -19.81 35.61 7.09
CA SER A 219 -21.23 35.76 7.41
C SER A 219 -21.87 36.78 6.50
N ILE A 220 -23.07 36.45 5.99
CA ILE A 220 -23.91 37.35 5.21
C ILE A 220 -25.18 37.58 6.03
N GLY A 221 -25.38 38.81 6.49
CA GLY A 221 -26.35 39.17 7.51
C GLY A 221 -26.14 38.37 8.80
N GLU A 222 -27.24 38.06 9.48
CA GLU A 222 -27.22 37.27 10.72
C GLU A 222 -27.50 35.77 10.46
N LYS A 223 -28.10 35.43 9.31
CA LYS A 223 -28.65 34.09 9.03
C LYS A 223 -27.74 33.17 8.21
N LEU A 224 -26.79 33.67 7.43
CA LEU A 224 -25.92 32.84 6.57
C LEU A 224 -24.47 32.86 7.05
N LYS A 225 -23.90 31.69 7.30
CA LYS A 225 -22.50 31.49 7.68
C LYS A 225 -21.79 30.58 6.68
N LEU A 226 -20.56 30.92 6.32
CA LEU A 226 -19.66 30.17 5.47
C LEU A 226 -18.40 29.87 6.26
N SER A 227 -17.96 28.61 6.26
CA SER A 227 -16.68 28.18 6.80
C SER A 227 -16.05 27.23 5.80
N THR A 228 -14.90 27.60 5.23
CA THR A 228 -14.13 26.74 4.31
C THR A 228 -12.71 26.60 4.84
N ASN A 229 -12.15 25.41 4.73
CA ASN A 229 -10.75 25.12 4.94
C ASN A 229 -10.28 24.31 3.73
N TYR A 230 -9.31 24.83 3.00
CA TYR A 230 -8.81 24.24 1.78
C TYR A 230 -7.29 24.24 1.78
N ASN A 231 -6.71 23.04 1.71
CA ASN A 231 -5.29 22.79 1.69
C ASN A 231 -4.95 21.84 0.53
N THR A 232 -4.19 22.30 -0.47
CA THR A 232 -3.75 21.44 -1.59
C THR A 232 -2.65 20.46 -1.21
N GLN A 233 -2.03 20.66 -0.05
CA GLN A 233 -1.01 19.78 0.54
C GLN A 233 -1.57 18.89 1.65
N ALA A 234 -2.89 18.87 1.84
CA ALA A 234 -3.51 17.93 2.77
C ALA A 234 -3.19 16.50 2.36
N THR A 235 -2.77 15.67 3.31
CA THR A 235 -2.54 14.24 3.08
C THR A 235 -3.85 13.51 2.81
N PHE A 236 -4.98 14.02 3.33
CA PHE A 236 -6.30 13.41 3.18
C PHE A 236 -7.36 14.42 2.71
N ASP A 237 -8.25 13.98 1.82
CA ASP A 237 -9.31 14.82 1.24
C ASP A 237 -10.37 15.30 2.25
N PHE A 238 -10.44 14.71 3.44
CA PHE A 238 -11.38 15.14 4.49
C PHE A 238 -10.91 16.38 5.26
N ASP A 239 -9.62 16.71 5.22
CA ASP A 239 -9.09 17.96 5.81
C ASP A 239 -9.62 19.19 5.07
N ASN A 240 -10.00 18.98 3.80
CA ASN A 240 -10.68 19.97 2.98
C ASN A 240 -12.17 20.01 3.35
N THR A 241 -12.53 20.95 4.22
CA THR A 241 -13.90 21.14 4.69
C THR A 241 -14.52 22.38 4.05
N MET A 242 -15.79 22.28 3.68
CA MET A 242 -16.59 23.41 3.24
C MET A 242 -17.95 23.29 3.88
N LYS A 243 -18.39 24.29 4.64
CA LYS A 243 -19.70 24.31 5.29
C LYS A 243 -20.38 25.65 5.05
N LEU A 244 -21.54 25.59 4.41
CA LEU A 244 -22.49 26.69 4.31
C LEU A 244 -23.65 26.40 5.26
N ASP A 245 -23.94 27.28 6.20
CA ASP A 245 -25.01 27.12 7.20
C ASP A 245 -25.96 28.32 7.14
N TYR A 246 -27.21 28.07 6.75
CA TYR A 246 -28.31 29.02 6.83
C TYR A 246 -29.23 28.65 7.98
N ASN A 247 -29.30 29.52 8.98
CA ASN A 247 -30.05 29.28 10.21
C ASN A 247 -31.04 30.42 10.48
N THR A 248 -32.32 30.08 10.58
CA THR A 248 -33.41 31.00 10.89
C THR A 248 -33.92 30.84 12.32
N ASP A 249 -33.57 29.74 13.00
CA ASP A 249 -34.12 29.34 14.30
C ASP A 249 -33.78 30.36 15.40
N ALA A 250 -32.65 31.05 15.27
CA ALA A 250 -32.23 32.10 16.21
C ALA A 250 -32.96 33.44 16.05
N PHE A 251 -33.73 33.64 14.96
CA PHE A 251 -34.24 34.95 14.56
C PHE A 251 -35.77 35.02 14.44
N GLY A 252 -36.47 33.88 14.41
CA GLY A 252 -37.93 33.84 14.37
C GLY A 252 -38.51 32.45 14.62
N GLU A 253 -39.48 32.36 15.54
CA GLU A 253 -40.18 31.11 15.86
C GLU A 253 -41.05 30.61 14.68
N ASP A 254 -41.58 31.53 13.86
CA ASP A 254 -42.57 31.26 12.80
C ASP A 254 -42.01 30.75 11.46
N ASP A 255 -40.68 30.64 11.31
CA ASP A 255 -40.06 30.19 10.05
C ASP A 255 -40.18 28.66 9.88
N ILE A 256 -40.72 28.21 8.75
CA ILE A 256 -40.89 26.78 8.43
C ILE A 256 -39.54 26.11 8.17
N ILE A 257 -38.67 26.75 7.40
CA ILE A 257 -37.31 26.26 7.15
C ILE A 257 -36.46 26.75 8.31
N LYS A 258 -35.93 25.83 9.11
CA LYS A 258 -35.10 26.13 10.30
C LYS A 258 -33.62 26.17 9.96
N LYS A 259 -33.17 25.20 9.15
CA LYS A 259 -31.76 25.06 8.80
C LYS A 259 -31.58 24.57 7.37
N ILE A 260 -30.62 25.13 6.64
CA ILE A 260 -30.08 24.55 5.40
C ILE A 260 -28.56 24.51 5.53
N GLU A 261 -27.98 23.32 5.51
CA GLU A 261 -26.53 23.12 5.51
C GLU A 261 -26.10 22.53 4.16
N ALA A 262 -24.98 23.01 3.59
CA ALA A 262 -24.38 22.47 2.39
C ALA A 262 -22.86 22.27 2.56
N GLY A 263 -22.31 21.24 1.91
CA GLY A 263 -20.93 20.79 2.08
C GLY A 263 -20.81 19.77 3.21
N ASN A 264 -19.91 19.94 4.17
CA ASN A 264 -19.76 19.08 5.33
C ASN A 264 -20.99 19.20 6.27
N VAL A 265 -21.80 18.16 6.32
CA VAL A 265 -23.02 18.05 7.14
C VAL A 265 -22.93 16.82 8.04
N SER A 266 -23.75 16.79 9.08
CA SER A 266 -23.91 15.62 9.96
C SER A 266 -25.38 15.31 10.16
N LEU A 267 -25.69 14.02 10.32
CA LEU A 267 -27.04 13.54 10.62
C LEU A 267 -27.01 12.73 11.93
N PRO A 268 -26.78 13.34 13.10
CA PRO A 268 -26.90 12.63 14.36
C PRO A 268 -28.35 12.14 14.55
N LEU A 269 -28.52 10.84 14.80
CA LEU A 269 -29.80 10.22 15.13
C LEU A 269 -29.82 9.85 16.61
N ARG A 270 -31.00 9.92 17.25
CA ARG A 270 -31.18 9.60 18.68
C ARG A 270 -31.22 8.10 18.97
N GLY A 271 -31.40 7.28 17.94
CA GLY A 271 -31.50 5.83 18.04
C GLY A 271 -30.15 5.15 18.28
N THR A 272 -30.22 3.96 18.86
CA THR A 272 -29.09 3.04 19.03
C THR A 272 -29.01 2.00 17.91
N LEU A 273 -30.16 1.64 17.31
CA LEU A 273 -30.24 0.68 16.20
C LEU A 273 -29.90 1.32 14.86
N ILE A 274 -30.31 2.59 14.66
CA ILE A 274 -29.96 3.36 13.46
C ILE A 274 -29.05 4.52 13.87
N GLN A 275 -27.76 4.33 13.63
CA GLN A 275 -26.75 5.34 13.87
C GLN A 275 -26.60 6.20 12.61
N GLY A 276 -26.62 7.51 12.79
CA GLY A 276 -26.46 8.45 11.68
C GLY A 276 -25.02 8.94 11.57
N SER A 277 -24.55 9.12 10.34
CA SER A 277 -23.16 9.49 10.05
C SER A 277 -22.85 10.94 10.43
N GLN A 278 -21.65 11.15 10.98
CA GLN A 278 -21.16 12.47 11.37
C GLN A 278 -20.35 13.18 10.26
N SER A 279 -19.74 12.43 9.35
CA SER A 279 -18.88 12.95 8.26
C SER A 279 -19.50 12.76 6.88
N LEU A 280 -20.38 13.69 6.49
CA LEU A 280 -21.09 13.65 5.20
C LEU A 280 -20.77 14.88 4.37
N PHE A 281 -20.63 14.74 3.05
CA PHE A 281 -20.54 15.86 2.12
C PHE A 281 -21.81 15.94 1.26
N GLY A 282 -22.65 16.95 1.46
CA GLY A 282 -23.91 17.08 0.73
C GLY A 282 -24.79 18.23 1.19
N LEU A 283 -26.10 18.05 1.05
CA LEU A 283 -27.13 19.01 1.43
C LEU A 283 -27.97 18.43 2.57
N LYS A 284 -28.16 19.19 3.65
CA LYS A 284 -29.08 18.89 4.74
C LYS A 284 -30.08 20.03 4.90
N THR A 285 -31.33 19.70 5.17
CA THR A 285 -32.40 20.67 5.38
C THR A 285 -33.27 20.26 6.56
N GLU A 286 -33.50 21.18 7.49
CA GLU A 286 -34.41 21.02 8.62
C GLU A 286 -35.62 21.93 8.46
N MET A 287 -36.81 21.35 8.54
CA MET A 287 -38.09 22.03 8.44
C MET A 287 -38.93 21.74 9.68
N GLN A 288 -39.62 22.74 10.21
CA GLN A 288 -40.52 22.58 11.35
C GLN A 288 -41.96 22.98 10.97
N PHE A 289 -42.88 22.04 11.12
CA PHE A 289 -44.31 22.20 10.90
C PHE A 289 -45.04 22.04 12.24
N GLY A 290 -45.08 23.10 13.03
CA GLY A 290 -45.62 23.07 14.39
C GLY A 290 -44.81 22.13 15.29
N ARG A 291 -45.39 20.98 15.64
CA ARG A 291 -44.78 19.93 16.48
C ARG A 291 -44.01 18.86 15.69
N LEU A 292 -44.05 18.92 14.36
CA LEU A 292 -43.33 17.99 13.48
C LEU A 292 -42.03 18.65 12.98
N ARG A 293 -40.87 18.11 13.34
CA ARG A 293 -39.57 18.47 12.75
C ARG A 293 -39.20 17.43 11.70
N LEU A 294 -38.91 17.88 10.49
CA LEU A 294 -38.53 17.04 9.36
C LEU A 294 -37.11 17.40 8.92
N THR A 295 -36.19 16.45 8.99
CA THR A 295 -34.80 16.58 8.56
C THR A 295 -34.59 15.73 7.32
N ALA A 296 -34.14 16.33 6.23
CA ALA A 296 -33.78 15.62 5.00
C ALA A 296 -32.28 15.81 4.73
N VAL A 297 -31.60 14.76 4.26
CA VAL A 297 -30.20 14.83 3.85
C VAL A 297 -29.98 14.08 2.55
N ALA A 298 -29.20 14.66 1.66
CA ALA A 298 -28.71 14.03 0.45
C ALA A 298 -27.20 14.29 0.36
N SER A 299 -26.40 13.25 0.59
CA SER A 299 -24.97 13.41 0.78
C SER A 299 -24.16 12.21 0.29
N GLN A 300 -22.87 12.42 0.11
CA GLN A 300 -21.88 11.36 0.01
C GLN A 300 -21.29 11.14 1.39
N GLN A 301 -21.29 9.90 1.84
CA GLN A 301 -20.63 9.48 3.07
C GLN A 301 -19.15 9.25 2.77
N LYS A 302 -18.29 9.87 3.56
CA LYS A 302 -16.83 9.81 3.43
C LYS A 302 -16.15 8.99 4.55
N SER A 303 -16.94 8.34 5.40
CA SER A 303 -16.48 7.57 6.55
C SER A 303 -17.12 6.19 6.60
N GLU A 304 -16.41 5.23 7.18
CA GLU A 304 -16.87 3.88 7.52
C GLU A 304 -16.98 3.75 9.04
N GLN A 305 -17.88 2.90 9.54
CA GLN A 305 -17.98 2.64 10.97
C GLN A 305 -17.24 1.34 11.31
N GLU A 306 -16.25 1.44 12.18
CA GLU A 306 -15.43 0.32 12.64
C GLU A 306 -15.70 -0.01 14.11
N GLU A 307 -15.60 -1.29 14.49
CA GLU A 307 -15.73 -1.76 15.88
C GLU A 307 -14.56 -2.67 16.25
N ILE A 308 -13.88 -2.33 17.35
CA ILE A 308 -12.82 -3.13 17.97
C ILE A 308 -13.31 -3.63 19.31
N SER A 309 -13.15 -4.93 19.59
CA SER A 309 -13.45 -5.52 20.89
C SER A 309 -12.18 -6.04 21.56
N LEU A 310 -12.09 -5.85 22.87
CA LEU A 310 -10.94 -6.17 23.71
C LEU A 310 -11.41 -6.86 24.97
N GLN A 311 -10.58 -7.72 25.56
CA GLN A 311 -10.90 -8.36 26.82
C GLN A 311 -9.67 -8.40 27.73
N GLY A 312 -9.71 -7.67 28.85
CA GLY A 312 -8.60 -7.62 29.82
C GLY A 312 -7.39 -6.80 29.37
N GLY A 313 -7.59 -5.67 28.68
CA GLY A 313 -6.51 -4.72 28.34
C GLY A 313 -5.58 -5.13 27.20
N SER A 314 -5.90 -6.19 26.46
CA SER A 314 -5.22 -6.56 25.21
C SER A 314 -6.25 -7.10 24.22
N GLN A 315 -5.98 -6.89 22.93
CA GLN A 315 -6.79 -7.47 21.86
C GLN A 315 -6.52 -8.97 21.81
N VAL A 316 -7.56 -9.77 22.00
CA VAL A 316 -7.49 -11.20 21.70
C VAL A 316 -7.48 -11.32 20.17
N GLN A 317 -6.36 -11.74 19.61
CA GLN A 317 -6.21 -11.98 18.19
C GLN A 317 -6.34 -13.49 17.95
N THR A 318 -7.22 -13.87 17.04
CA THR A 318 -7.36 -15.26 16.58
C THR A 318 -6.43 -15.50 15.41
N PHE A 319 -5.89 -16.70 15.32
CA PHE A 319 -5.10 -17.13 14.17
C PHE A 319 -5.60 -18.49 13.68
N GLU A 320 -5.45 -18.70 12.37
CA GLU A 320 -5.67 -19.95 11.68
C GLU A 320 -4.51 -20.12 10.71
N VAL A 321 -3.82 -21.26 10.80
CA VAL A 321 -2.67 -21.60 9.95
C VAL A 321 -2.87 -23.00 9.40
N PHE A 322 -2.75 -23.18 8.09
CA PHE A 322 -2.90 -24.49 7.46
C PHE A 322 -1.63 -25.34 7.59
N ALA A 323 -1.78 -26.65 7.44
CA ALA A 323 -0.67 -27.61 7.54
C ALA A 323 0.46 -27.30 6.55
N ASP A 324 0.11 -26.82 5.36
CA ASP A 324 1.06 -26.48 4.29
C ASP A 324 1.77 -25.15 4.52
N GLU A 325 1.32 -24.30 5.43
CA GLU A 325 1.86 -22.96 5.71
C GLU A 325 3.00 -22.97 6.74
N TYR A 326 3.84 -24.01 6.72
CA TYR A 326 5.08 -24.01 7.53
C TYR A 326 6.02 -22.88 7.08
N ASP A 327 6.86 -22.38 8.00
CA ASP A 327 7.77 -21.25 7.77
C ASP A 327 9.00 -21.70 6.94
N GLU A 328 8.82 -21.79 5.61
CA GLU A 328 9.80 -22.31 4.64
C GLU A 328 11.10 -21.50 4.57
N ASN A 329 12.23 -22.17 4.35
CA ASN A 329 13.57 -21.57 4.17
C ASN A 329 14.07 -20.73 5.37
N ARG A 330 13.50 -20.91 6.57
CA ARG A 330 13.91 -20.17 7.77
C ARG A 330 14.56 -21.00 8.86
N HIS A 331 14.10 -22.23 9.04
CA HIS A 331 14.46 -23.06 10.18
C HIS A 331 15.26 -24.27 9.69
N PHE A 332 16.46 -24.48 10.22
CA PHE A 332 17.35 -25.54 9.78
C PHE A 332 18.03 -26.24 10.96
N PHE A 333 17.98 -27.57 10.98
CA PHE A 333 18.86 -28.37 11.81
C PHE A 333 20.31 -28.19 11.37
N LEU A 334 21.24 -28.16 12.33
CA LEU A 334 22.65 -27.96 12.01
C LEU A 334 23.28 -29.19 11.35
N THR A 335 22.84 -30.40 11.71
CA THR A 335 23.36 -31.68 11.18
C THR A 335 22.27 -32.76 11.22
N GLN A 336 22.49 -33.88 10.52
CA GLN A 336 21.59 -35.04 10.62
C GLN A 336 21.55 -35.61 12.05
N TYR A 337 22.65 -35.52 12.80
CA TYR A 337 22.67 -35.90 14.22
C TYR A 337 21.68 -35.06 15.06
N ASN A 338 21.59 -33.75 14.81
CA ASN A 338 20.65 -32.88 15.52
C ASN A 338 19.20 -33.22 15.15
N ARG A 339 18.94 -33.43 13.86
CA ARG A 339 17.63 -33.88 13.36
C ARG A 339 17.18 -35.19 14.00
N ASP A 340 18.02 -36.23 13.93
CA ASP A 340 17.69 -37.57 14.41
C ASP A 340 17.56 -37.67 15.95
N ASN A 341 18.15 -36.72 16.68
CA ASN A 341 18.01 -36.62 18.14
C ASN A 341 16.94 -35.64 18.59
N TYR A 342 16.28 -34.91 17.69
CA TYR A 342 15.26 -33.93 18.04
C TYR A 342 14.10 -34.53 18.84
N GLU A 343 13.38 -35.52 18.28
CA GLU A 343 12.24 -36.14 18.96
C GLU A 343 12.65 -36.93 20.22
N PRO A 344 13.75 -37.73 20.19
CA PRO A 344 14.23 -38.40 21.40
C PRO A 344 14.60 -37.43 22.53
N ALA A 345 15.18 -36.27 22.21
CA ALA A 345 15.52 -35.24 23.20
C ALA A 345 14.29 -34.58 23.81
N LEU A 346 13.17 -34.54 23.09
CA LEU A 346 11.90 -33.93 23.51
C LEU A 346 10.86 -34.94 24.04
N LYS A 347 11.27 -36.19 24.27
CA LYS A 347 10.36 -37.23 24.74
C LYS A 347 9.69 -36.89 26.07
N ASP A 348 10.47 -36.36 27.01
CA ASP A 348 10.08 -36.10 28.41
C ASP A 348 10.13 -34.60 28.72
N LEU A 349 9.26 -33.83 28.06
CA LEU A 349 9.04 -32.41 28.37
C LEU A 349 8.77 -32.22 29.88
N PRO A 350 9.15 -31.08 30.47
CA PRO A 350 9.87 -29.95 29.87
C PRO A 350 11.39 -30.14 29.78
N GLN A 351 11.94 -31.30 30.22
CA GLN A 351 13.39 -31.52 30.23
C GLN A 351 13.90 -31.97 28.85
N ILE A 352 14.91 -31.28 28.32
CA ILE A 352 15.55 -31.64 27.06
C ILE A 352 16.66 -32.67 27.34
N LYS A 353 16.50 -33.89 26.83
CA LYS A 353 17.42 -35.03 27.08
C LYS A 353 18.59 -35.05 26.09
N THR A 354 19.47 -34.06 26.18
CA THR A 354 20.71 -34.01 25.39
C THR A 354 21.86 -33.36 26.16
N LEU A 355 23.09 -33.81 25.90
CA LEU A 355 24.31 -33.20 26.40
C LEU A 355 25.01 -32.30 25.36
N PHE A 356 24.42 -32.21 24.16
CA PHE A 356 24.87 -31.30 23.11
C PHE A 356 24.58 -29.86 23.55
N THR A 357 25.55 -28.96 23.46
CA THR A 357 25.35 -27.53 23.72
C THR A 357 26.28 -26.71 22.83
N ILE A 358 25.70 -25.87 21.97
CA ILE A 358 26.44 -24.96 21.10
C ILE A 358 27.16 -23.90 21.95
N GLN A 359 28.44 -23.69 21.66
CA GLN A 359 29.28 -22.67 22.30
C GLN A 359 29.47 -21.46 21.38
N ASN A 360 29.66 -21.71 20.08
CA ASN A 360 29.88 -20.69 19.07
C ASN A 360 29.21 -21.10 17.75
N ILE A 361 28.63 -20.15 17.03
CA ILE A 361 27.96 -20.39 15.74
C ILE A 361 28.09 -19.18 14.82
N GLN A 362 28.45 -19.45 13.56
CA GLN A 362 28.51 -18.48 12.48
C GLN A 362 27.64 -18.96 11.32
N VAL A 363 26.74 -18.09 10.89
CA VAL A 363 25.81 -18.37 9.80
C VAL A 363 26.17 -17.47 8.62
N TRP A 364 26.26 -18.07 7.44
CA TRP A 364 26.68 -17.41 6.22
C TRP A 364 25.59 -17.52 5.17
N VAL A 365 25.27 -16.41 4.50
CA VAL A 365 24.25 -16.35 3.44
C VAL A 365 24.82 -15.66 2.21
N THR A 366 24.49 -16.14 1.01
CA THR A 366 24.86 -15.49 -0.26
C THR A 366 24.57 -13.99 -0.24
N ASP A 367 25.58 -13.17 -0.54
CA ASP A 367 25.41 -11.72 -0.61
C ASP A 367 24.76 -11.31 -1.94
N THR A 368 23.55 -10.75 -1.85
CA THR A 368 22.78 -10.21 -2.98
C THR A 368 22.73 -8.68 -2.99
N ARG A 369 23.21 -8.03 -1.92
CA ARG A 369 23.06 -6.57 -1.72
C ARG A 369 24.35 -5.80 -1.94
N ASN A 370 25.38 -6.44 -2.48
CA ASN A 370 26.73 -5.88 -2.61
C ASN A 370 27.16 -5.22 -1.30
N ALA A 371 26.98 -5.93 -0.18
CA ALA A 371 27.49 -5.46 1.08
C ALA A 371 29.02 -5.31 0.97
N THR A 372 29.63 -4.56 1.89
CA THR A 372 31.08 -4.30 1.86
C THR A 372 31.80 -4.79 3.11
N GLU A 373 31.06 -5.25 4.12
CA GLU A 373 31.59 -5.66 5.43
C GLU A 373 31.24 -7.12 5.75
N ASN A 374 32.13 -7.83 6.46
CA ASN A 374 31.98 -9.22 6.88
C ASN A 374 31.60 -10.20 5.77
N ILE A 375 32.20 -10.01 4.59
CA ILE A 375 32.02 -10.86 3.41
C ILE A 375 33.21 -11.77 3.25
N ARG A 376 32.92 -13.00 2.86
CA ARG A 376 33.91 -14.02 2.58
C ARG A 376 33.43 -14.95 1.47
N ASP A 377 34.35 -15.37 0.62
CA ASP A 377 34.10 -16.53 -0.23
C ASP A 377 34.06 -17.79 0.63
N ILE A 378 32.94 -18.49 0.56
CA ILE A 378 32.75 -19.76 1.27
C ILE A 378 32.58 -20.88 0.25
N VAL A 379 32.98 -22.09 0.66
CA VAL A 379 32.59 -23.34 0.03
C VAL A 379 31.74 -24.08 1.06
N ALA A 380 30.42 -24.02 0.85
CA ALA A 380 29.45 -24.73 1.67
C ALA A 380 29.36 -26.18 1.18
N ILE A 381 29.59 -27.14 2.07
CA ILE A 381 29.65 -28.57 1.73
C ILE A 381 28.52 -29.30 2.47
N ALA A 382 27.72 -30.08 1.75
CA ALA A 382 26.56 -30.80 2.30
C ALA A 382 26.97 -31.75 3.43
N ASP A 383 27.93 -32.62 3.13
CA ASP A 383 28.33 -33.74 3.98
C ASP A 383 29.40 -33.37 5.01
N LEU A 384 29.74 -32.08 5.17
CA LEU A 384 30.74 -31.67 6.15
C LEU A 384 30.25 -31.96 7.57
N GLY A 385 31.05 -32.70 8.32
CA GLY A 385 30.75 -33.12 9.68
C GLY A 385 29.62 -34.15 9.82
N GLU A 386 29.10 -34.69 8.72
CA GLU A 386 28.04 -35.69 8.76
C GLU A 386 28.56 -37.10 9.07
N THR A 387 27.77 -37.80 9.87
CA THR A 387 28.07 -39.16 10.36
C THR A 387 27.19 -40.23 9.73
N SER A 388 26.11 -39.83 9.04
CA SER A 388 25.17 -40.69 8.35
C SER A 388 24.40 -39.89 7.29
N ARG A 389 23.63 -40.56 6.42
CA ARG A 389 22.82 -39.92 5.35
C ARG A 389 23.62 -38.93 4.48
N MET A 390 24.68 -39.45 3.85
CA MET A 390 25.55 -38.67 2.98
C MET A 390 24.86 -38.33 1.64
N THR A 391 25.07 -37.12 1.11
CA THR A 391 24.66 -36.75 -0.27
C THR A 391 25.56 -37.43 -1.30
N ASN A 392 26.85 -37.58 -1.00
CA ASN A 392 27.83 -38.17 -1.90
C ASN A 392 27.95 -39.69 -1.71
N THR A 393 28.03 -40.43 -2.81
CA THR A 393 28.19 -41.90 -2.84
C THR A 393 29.65 -42.36 -2.98
N ASN A 394 30.62 -41.46 -3.01
CA ASN A 394 32.04 -41.79 -3.15
C ASN A 394 32.52 -42.60 -1.93
N PRO A 395 32.99 -43.85 -2.11
CA PRO A 395 33.42 -44.72 -1.01
C PRO A 395 34.56 -44.14 -0.17
N GLY A 396 35.41 -43.29 -0.75
CA GLY A 396 36.55 -42.68 -0.05
C GLY A 396 36.18 -41.57 0.93
N PHE A 397 34.95 -41.05 0.86
CA PHE A 397 34.46 -39.96 1.71
C PHE A 397 33.33 -40.38 2.64
N GLN A 398 33.00 -41.67 2.70
CA GLN A 398 32.00 -42.17 3.64
C GLN A 398 32.54 -42.12 5.08
N PRO A 399 31.66 -41.95 6.08
CA PRO A 399 32.03 -42.08 7.48
C PRO A 399 32.70 -43.44 7.76
N PRO A 400 33.71 -43.50 8.64
CA PRO A 400 34.40 -44.74 8.97
C PRO A 400 33.47 -45.71 9.69
N ALA A 401 33.70 -47.02 9.51
CA ALA A 401 32.90 -48.08 10.15
C ALA A 401 32.92 -48.01 11.70
N ILE A 402 34.00 -47.48 12.27
CA ILE A 402 34.11 -47.15 13.69
C ILE A 402 34.13 -45.62 13.78
N PRO A 403 33.09 -44.97 14.34
CA PRO A 403 33.06 -43.53 14.48
C PRO A 403 34.23 -43.00 15.31
N ALA A 404 34.78 -41.84 14.92
CA ALA A 404 35.84 -41.18 15.68
C ALA A 404 35.36 -40.79 17.09
N PHE A 405 34.11 -40.33 17.19
CA PHE A 405 33.50 -39.87 18.43
C PHE A 405 32.06 -40.38 18.52
N THR A 406 31.62 -40.73 19.72
CA THR A 406 30.26 -41.24 19.96
C THR A 406 29.62 -40.61 21.20
N ASP A 407 28.30 -40.56 21.18
CA ASP A 407 27.45 -40.12 22.27
C ASP A 407 27.37 -41.21 23.37
N LEU A 408 26.63 -40.94 24.45
CA LEU A 408 26.42 -41.92 25.54
C LEU A 408 25.76 -43.23 25.13
N ASN A 409 25.03 -43.24 24.00
CA ASN A 409 24.31 -44.39 23.48
C ASN A 409 25.05 -45.07 22.32
N GLY A 410 26.29 -44.65 22.03
CA GLY A 410 27.11 -45.18 20.93
C GLY A 410 26.77 -44.63 19.54
N LYS A 411 25.93 -43.57 19.44
CA LYS A 411 25.67 -42.87 18.17
C LYS A 411 26.85 -41.98 17.80
N PRO A 412 27.23 -41.88 16.52
CA PRO A 412 28.35 -41.05 16.09
C PRO A 412 28.06 -39.55 16.28
N LEU A 413 29.04 -38.80 16.77
CA LEU A 413 28.95 -37.34 16.98
C LEU A 413 29.45 -36.57 15.75
N PRO A 414 28.81 -35.44 15.38
CA PRO A 414 29.25 -34.61 14.26
C PRO A 414 30.55 -33.88 14.60
N ASP A 415 31.55 -33.95 13.73
CA ASP A 415 32.84 -33.28 13.90
C ASP A 415 33.52 -33.16 12.54
N ASN A 416 34.45 -32.24 12.36
CA ASN A 416 35.26 -32.15 11.15
C ASN A 416 35.97 -33.48 10.80
N ASN A 417 36.24 -34.34 11.78
CA ASN A 417 36.82 -35.68 11.60
C ASN A 417 35.77 -36.81 11.53
N ALA A 418 34.47 -36.50 11.47
CA ALA A 418 33.40 -37.49 11.33
C ALA A 418 33.49 -38.27 10.01
N ASN A 419 34.04 -37.64 8.97
CA ASN A 419 34.32 -38.26 7.69
C ASN A 419 35.63 -37.69 7.09
N PRO A 420 36.21 -38.34 6.06
CA PRO A 420 37.49 -37.91 5.48
C PRO A 420 37.45 -36.58 4.71
N ILE A 421 36.28 -35.98 4.46
CA ILE A 421 36.10 -34.84 3.54
C ILE A 421 36.95 -33.65 4.00
N TYR A 422 36.79 -33.22 5.25
CA TYR A 422 37.53 -32.06 5.77
C TYR A 422 39.04 -32.27 5.67
N SER A 423 39.53 -33.45 6.09
CA SER A 423 40.95 -33.77 6.05
C SER A 423 41.52 -33.72 4.63
N ALA A 424 40.76 -34.16 3.62
CA ALA A 424 41.18 -34.12 2.22
C ALA A 424 41.20 -32.70 1.66
N LEU A 425 40.22 -31.86 2.03
CA LEU A 425 40.17 -30.45 1.63
C LEU A 425 41.38 -29.68 2.17
N VAL A 426 41.69 -29.84 3.46
CA VAL A 426 42.80 -29.12 4.09
C VAL A 426 44.16 -29.57 3.56
N GLN A 427 44.30 -30.85 3.14
CA GLN A 427 45.54 -31.38 2.57
C GLN A 427 45.88 -30.79 1.19
N ASP A 428 44.89 -30.50 0.35
CA ASP A 428 45.10 -29.89 -0.97
C ASP A 428 44.89 -28.37 -0.93
N ARG A 429 46.00 -27.62 -0.94
CA ARG A 429 45.97 -26.14 -0.94
C ARG A 429 45.19 -25.53 -2.09
N ARG A 430 45.03 -26.23 -3.22
CA ARG A 430 44.31 -25.71 -4.40
C ARG A 430 42.80 -25.69 -4.20
N THR A 431 42.27 -26.52 -3.31
CA THR A 431 40.85 -26.50 -2.95
C THR A 431 40.47 -25.24 -2.17
N ARG A 432 41.46 -24.55 -1.58
CA ARG A 432 41.24 -23.30 -0.87
C ARG A 432 41.23 -22.07 -1.76
N THR A 433 41.84 -22.10 -2.94
CA THR A 433 41.97 -20.90 -3.76
C THR A 433 40.67 -20.59 -4.49
N VAL A 434 40.17 -19.34 -4.38
CA VAL A 434 38.85 -18.93 -4.91
C VAL A 434 38.66 -19.25 -6.41
N ASP A 435 39.70 -19.13 -7.22
CA ASP A 435 39.68 -19.39 -8.68
C ASP A 435 39.72 -20.89 -9.04
N ARG A 436 40.24 -21.75 -8.16
CA ARG A 436 40.47 -23.18 -8.44
C ARG A 436 39.54 -24.11 -7.68
N ALA A 437 39.00 -23.70 -6.54
CA ALA A 437 38.21 -24.53 -5.63
C ALA A 437 37.14 -25.35 -6.37
N VAL A 438 36.34 -24.70 -7.22
CA VAL A 438 35.27 -25.36 -7.98
C VAL A 438 35.80 -26.42 -8.94
N ASN A 439 36.92 -26.15 -9.64
CA ASN A 439 37.50 -27.09 -10.60
C ASN A 439 38.13 -28.30 -9.89
N GLU A 440 38.82 -28.08 -8.76
CA GLU A 440 39.46 -29.16 -7.99
C GLU A 440 38.41 -30.06 -7.31
N LEU A 441 37.32 -29.50 -6.78
CA LEU A 441 36.23 -30.29 -6.20
C LEU A 441 35.48 -31.13 -7.23
N LYS A 442 35.35 -30.65 -8.46
CA LYS A 442 34.75 -31.42 -9.57
C LYS A 442 35.69 -32.48 -10.13
N ALA A 443 36.99 -32.40 -9.86
CA ALA A 443 38.00 -33.34 -10.36
C ALA A 443 38.26 -34.51 -9.38
N PRO A 444 38.86 -35.62 -9.84
CA PRO A 444 39.36 -36.66 -8.94
C PRO A 444 40.41 -36.09 -7.96
N PRO A 445 40.41 -36.49 -6.67
CA PRO A 445 39.64 -37.61 -6.11
C PRO A 445 38.22 -37.28 -5.63
N PHE A 446 37.82 -36.00 -5.59
CA PHE A 446 36.54 -35.55 -5.03
C PHE A 446 35.35 -35.98 -5.89
N ASN A 447 35.35 -35.61 -7.17
CA ASN A 447 34.23 -35.80 -8.11
C ASN A 447 32.89 -35.26 -7.58
N PHE A 448 32.92 -34.14 -6.86
CA PHE A 448 31.73 -33.51 -6.28
C PHE A 448 30.93 -32.76 -7.34
N GLN A 449 29.60 -32.75 -7.16
CA GLN A 449 28.67 -32.01 -8.01
C GLN A 449 28.26 -30.69 -7.33
N GLN A 450 28.39 -29.58 -8.06
CA GLN A 450 27.95 -28.28 -7.56
C GLN A 450 26.42 -28.22 -7.55
N GLY A 451 25.83 -27.65 -6.50
CA GLY A 451 24.39 -27.61 -6.26
C GLY A 451 23.86 -28.82 -5.46
N ARG A 452 24.62 -29.93 -5.44
CA ARG A 452 24.32 -31.15 -4.67
C ARG A 452 25.26 -31.33 -3.49
N ASP A 453 26.55 -31.50 -3.75
CA ASP A 453 27.56 -31.83 -2.75
C ASP A 453 28.22 -30.59 -2.15
N PHE A 454 28.33 -29.52 -2.95
CA PHE A 454 28.87 -28.24 -2.51
C PHE A 454 28.32 -27.05 -3.28
N GLU A 455 28.46 -25.87 -2.69
CA GLU A 455 28.29 -24.58 -3.36
C GLU A 455 29.42 -23.61 -3.03
N LYS A 456 29.88 -22.86 -4.05
CA LYS A 456 30.84 -21.77 -3.86
C LYS A 456 30.11 -20.45 -4.06
N VAL A 457 30.04 -19.63 -3.01
CA VAL A 457 29.39 -18.32 -3.06
C VAL A 457 30.21 -17.28 -2.31
N SER A 458 30.05 -16.01 -2.71
CA SER A 458 30.42 -14.90 -1.84
C SER A 458 29.29 -14.74 -0.82
N ALA A 459 29.61 -14.94 0.45
CA ALA A 459 28.62 -14.93 1.53
C ALA A 459 28.96 -13.86 2.56
N ARG A 460 27.90 -13.28 3.15
CA ARG A 460 28.00 -12.40 4.30
C ARG A 460 27.70 -13.20 5.57
N GLN A 461 28.48 -12.96 6.61
CA GLN A 461 28.17 -13.46 7.95
C GLN A 461 26.95 -12.73 8.50
N LEU A 462 25.95 -13.48 8.95
CA LEU A 462 24.81 -12.91 9.64
C LEU A 462 25.22 -12.45 11.04
N SER A 463 24.76 -11.26 11.40
CA SER A 463 24.93 -10.75 12.76
C SER A 463 24.03 -11.52 13.75
N PRO A 464 24.35 -11.54 15.05
CA PRO A 464 23.54 -12.24 16.06
C PRO A 464 22.09 -11.76 16.19
N THR A 465 21.73 -10.62 15.62
CA THR A 465 20.34 -10.12 15.59
C THR A 465 19.55 -10.66 14.39
N GLU A 466 20.23 -11.11 13.34
CA GLU A 466 19.64 -11.60 12.10
C GLU A 466 19.27 -13.09 12.15
N PHE A 467 19.68 -13.82 13.19
CA PHE A 467 19.29 -15.20 13.41
C PHE A 467 19.14 -15.51 14.90
N THR A 468 18.54 -16.65 15.19
CA THR A 468 18.42 -17.23 16.53
C THR A 468 18.74 -18.72 16.43
N TYR A 469 19.12 -19.36 17.52
CA TYR A 469 19.40 -20.78 17.51
C TYR A 469 19.04 -21.41 18.85
N HIS A 470 18.75 -22.72 18.83
CA HIS A 470 18.53 -23.48 20.05
C HIS A 470 19.83 -24.19 20.46
N PRO A 471 20.47 -23.85 21.59
CA PRO A 471 21.78 -24.37 21.95
C PRO A 471 21.81 -25.89 22.15
N ASN A 472 20.76 -26.48 22.72
CA ASN A 472 20.71 -27.92 23.00
C ASN A 472 20.19 -28.78 21.85
N LEU A 473 19.12 -28.35 21.16
CA LEU A 473 18.51 -29.11 20.07
C LEU A 473 19.30 -28.97 18.75
N GLY A 474 20.08 -27.90 18.59
CA GLY A 474 20.97 -27.72 17.45
C GLY A 474 20.23 -27.42 16.15
N PHE A 475 19.42 -26.37 16.15
CA PHE A 475 18.84 -25.77 14.96
C PHE A 475 18.99 -24.25 14.98
N VAL A 476 19.01 -23.65 13.80
CA VAL A 476 19.07 -22.21 13.56
C VAL A 476 17.76 -21.73 12.93
N SER A 477 17.31 -20.55 13.31
CA SER A 477 16.12 -19.88 12.80
C SER A 477 16.49 -18.48 12.31
N LEU A 478 16.32 -18.23 11.03
CA LEU A 478 16.73 -17.00 10.36
C LEU A 478 15.62 -15.93 10.50
N ASN A 479 16.00 -14.74 10.94
CA ASN A 479 15.08 -13.59 11.03
C ASN A 479 15.04 -12.79 9.73
N VAL A 480 15.97 -13.05 8.81
CA VAL A 480 16.00 -12.50 7.47
C VAL A 480 15.21 -13.39 6.51
N ASN A 481 14.63 -12.79 5.46
CA ASN A 481 14.01 -13.56 4.39
C ASN A 481 15.12 -14.12 3.47
N ILE A 482 15.15 -15.44 3.29
CA ILE A 482 16.11 -16.11 2.40
C ILE A 482 15.42 -16.39 1.08
N GLN A 483 16.02 -15.94 -0.02
CA GLN A 483 15.50 -16.22 -1.35
C GLN A 483 15.75 -17.69 -1.73
N PRO A 484 14.88 -18.29 -2.57
CA PRO A 484 15.03 -19.68 -3.00
C PRO A 484 16.38 -20.02 -3.65
N ASP A 485 17.08 -19.05 -4.24
CA ASP A 485 18.39 -19.20 -4.89
C ASP A 485 19.59 -18.93 -3.97
N GLN A 486 19.37 -18.44 -2.75
CA GLN A 486 20.46 -18.16 -1.81
C GLN A 486 20.94 -19.42 -1.08
N VAL A 487 22.26 -19.53 -0.91
CA VAL A 487 22.91 -20.59 -0.14
C VAL A 487 22.94 -20.18 1.33
N VAL A 488 22.68 -21.13 2.22
CA VAL A 488 22.85 -20.98 3.67
C VAL A 488 23.91 -21.96 4.13
N GLY A 489 24.99 -21.43 4.71
CA GLY A 489 26.07 -22.20 5.30
C GLY A 489 26.23 -21.92 6.79
N VAL A 490 26.77 -22.88 7.54
CA VAL A 490 27.03 -22.75 8.97
C VAL A 490 28.38 -23.33 9.36
N ALA A 491 29.06 -22.69 10.30
CA ALA A 491 30.19 -23.24 11.03
C ALA A 491 29.92 -23.06 12.53
N PHE A 492 30.16 -24.09 13.34
CA PHE A 492 29.84 -24.04 14.75
C PHE A 492 30.74 -24.94 15.59
N GLU A 493 30.83 -24.58 16.87
CA GLU A 493 31.51 -25.32 17.91
C GLU A 493 30.48 -25.69 18.98
N TYR A 494 30.57 -26.91 19.49
CA TYR A 494 29.69 -27.38 20.55
C TYR A 494 30.45 -28.21 21.57
N SER A 495 29.96 -28.19 22.79
CA SER A 495 30.43 -29.09 23.85
C SER A 495 29.52 -30.30 23.94
N TYR A 496 30.11 -31.47 24.13
CA TYR A 496 29.40 -32.67 24.57
C TYR A 496 30.19 -33.28 25.73
N LYS A 497 29.60 -33.30 26.92
CA LYS A 497 30.30 -33.52 28.20
C LYS A 497 31.43 -32.48 28.38
N ASP A 498 32.67 -32.94 28.58
CA ASP A 498 33.85 -32.11 28.82
C ASP A 498 34.70 -31.88 27.56
N SER A 499 34.21 -32.28 26.38
CA SER A 499 34.93 -32.18 25.10
C SER A 499 34.24 -31.20 24.15
N VAL A 500 35.04 -30.42 23.43
CA VAL A 500 34.58 -29.48 22.39
C VAL A 500 34.83 -30.09 21.02
N TYR A 501 33.83 -29.97 20.16
CA TYR A 501 33.81 -30.48 18.80
C TYR A 501 33.48 -29.34 17.84
N GLN A 502 33.95 -29.43 16.59
CA GLN A 502 33.82 -28.36 15.61
C GLN A 502 33.36 -28.91 14.27
N VAL A 503 32.42 -28.22 13.63
CA VAL A 503 31.97 -28.52 12.26
C VAL A 503 32.09 -27.26 11.42
N GLY A 504 32.83 -27.35 10.31
CA GLY A 504 33.22 -26.21 9.50
C GLY A 504 34.41 -25.45 10.09
N GLU A 505 34.72 -24.33 9.46
CA GLU A 505 35.79 -23.43 9.86
C GLU A 505 35.22 -22.11 10.36
N ILE A 506 35.71 -21.64 11.49
CA ILE A 506 35.34 -20.35 12.09
C ILE A 506 36.24 -19.27 11.47
N ALA A 507 35.66 -18.11 11.14
CA ALA A 507 36.36 -17.09 10.36
C ALA A 507 37.63 -16.54 11.05
N GLU A 508 37.64 -16.50 12.38
CA GLU A 508 38.73 -16.03 13.22
C GLU A 508 39.96 -16.96 13.17
N ASP A 509 39.76 -18.26 12.94
CA ASP A 509 40.84 -19.26 12.88
C ASP A 509 41.61 -19.20 11.55
N ILE A 510 40.92 -18.75 10.49
CA ILE A 510 41.47 -18.63 9.14
C ILE A 510 41.44 -17.15 8.75
N PRO A 511 42.47 -16.33 9.02
CA PRO A 511 42.46 -14.93 8.61
C PRO A 511 42.40 -14.80 7.08
N GLN A 512 41.71 -13.75 6.59
CA GLN A 512 41.75 -13.42 5.17
C GLN A 512 43.18 -13.10 4.75
N ASN A 513 43.62 -13.72 3.66
CA ASN A 513 44.91 -13.40 3.08
C ASN A 513 44.87 -11.97 2.52
N THR A 514 45.79 -11.11 2.96
CA THR A 514 45.91 -9.72 2.50
C THR A 514 46.45 -9.60 1.08
N ASP A 515 46.93 -10.69 0.50
CA ASP A 515 47.35 -10.75 -0.90
C ASP A 515 46.14 -10.94 -1.83
N THR A 516 45.88 -9.95 -2.68
CA THR A 516 44.77 -9.94 -3.65
C THR A 516 44.88 -11.03 -4.71
N THR A 517 46.00 -11.74 -4.79
CA THR A 517 46.23 -12.82 -5.78
C THR A 517 45.95 -14.23 -5.26
N THR A 518 45.81 -14.42 -3.94
CA THR A 518 45.60 -15.73 -3.32
C THR A 518 44.55 -15.66 -2.20
N GLN A 519 43.35 -15.22 -2.57
CA GLN A 519 42.19 -15.27 -1.68
C GLN A 519 41.79 -16.73 -1.40
N ASN A 520 41.59 -17.03 -0.12
CA ASN A 520 41.21 -18.36 0.35
C ASN A 520 39.73 -18.43 0.74
N VAL A 521 39.07 -19.51 0.35
CA VAL A 521 37.70 -19.82 0.77
C VAL A 521 37.66 -20.41 2.19
N LEU A 522 36.53 -20.21 2.87
CA LEU A 522 36.20 -20.85 4.13
C LEU A 522 35.36 -22.11 3.87
N PHE A 523 35.71 -23.25 4.47
CA PHE A 523 34.88 -24.45 4.38
C PHE A 523 33.81 -24.43 5.48
N VAL A 524 32.54 -24.44 5.08
CA VAL A 524 31.40 -24.44 6.00
C VAL A 524 30.44 -25.56 5.65
N LYS A 525 29.59 -25.95 6.60
CA LYS A 525 28.54 -26.93 6.36
C LYS A 525 27.37 -26.27 5.61
N MET A 526 26.86 -26.91 4.57
CA MET A 526 25.70 -26.43 3.83
C MET A 526 24.40 -26.86 4.51
N LEU A 527 23.50 -25.90 4.75
CA LEU A 527 22.13 -26.14 5.23
C LEU A 527 21.11 -26.03 4.08
N LYS A 528 21.38 -25.14 3.12
CA LYS A 528 20.55 -24.93 1.93
C LYS A 528 21.43 -24.59 0.72
N SER A 529 21.14 -25.19 -0.42
CA SER A 529 21.81 -24.96 -1.71
C SER A 529 21.07 -23.92 -2.59
N THR A 530 21.65 -23.55 -3.73
CA THR A 530 21.03 -22.63 -4.72
C THR A 530 19.80 -23.24 -5.37
N THR A 531 19.88 -24.53 -5.69
CA THR A 531 18.74 -25.38 -6.01
C THR A 531 18.68 -26.45 -4.94
N GLN A 532 17.49 -26.74 -4.42
CA GLN A 532 17.34 -27.67 -3.31
C GLN A 532 16.59 -28.91 -3.79
N PRO A 533 17.30 -29.96 -4.26
CA PRO A 533 16.68 -31.23 -4.60
C PRO A 533 16.05 -31.87 -3.36
N VAL A 534 14.79 -32.29 -3.50
CA VAL A 534 14.01 -32.87 -2.40
C VAL A 534 14.45 -34.29 -2.02
N ASP A 535 15.17 -34.97 -2.91
CA ASP A 535 15.71 -36.32 -2.73
C ASP A 535 17.04 -36.35 -1.96
N LEU A 536 17.63 -35.19 -1.68
CA LEU A 536 18.91 -35.08 -0.96
C LEU A 536 18.70 -34.90 0.55
N PRO A 537 19.58 -35.49 1.38
CA PRO A 537 19.59 -35.28 2.84
C PRO A 537 19.63 -33.82 3.31
N THR A 538 20.12 -32.88 2.50
CA THR A 538 20.09 -31.45 2.86
C THR A 538 18.67 -30.90 2.91
N TRP A 539 17.72 -31.47 2.17
CA TRP A 539 16.28 -31.13 2.25
C TRP A 539 15.68 -31.50 3.61
N ASP A 540 16.17 -32.59 4.21
CA ASP A 540 15.76 -33.07 5.52
C ASP A 540 16.24 -32.16 6.67
N LEU A 541 17.28 -31.35 6.45
CA LEU A 541 17.77 -30.39 7.43
C LEU A 541 16.82 -29.20 7.59
N MET A 542 16.02 -28.86 6.56
CA MET A 542 15.00 -27.83 6.69
C MET A 542 13.87 -28.33 7.60
N MET A 543 13.60 -27.58 8.66
CA MET A 543 12.51 -27.85 9.60
C MET A 543 11.18 -27.46 8.96
N LYS A 544 10.29 -28.44 8.84
CA LYS A 544 8.93 -28.30 8.27
C LYS A 544 7.85 -28.45 9.34
N ASN A 545 8.21 -28.15 10.58
CA ASN A 545 7.43 -28.36 11.80
C ASN A 545 7.31 -27.06 12.62
N VAL A 546 7.59 -25.91 12.00
CA VAL A 546 7.51 -24.58 12.60
C VAL A 546 6.51 -23.74 11.82
N TYR A 547 5.56 -23.14 12.53
CA TYR A 547 4.43 -22.40 11.96
C TYR A 547 4.39 -20.99 12.54
N SER A 548 4.34 -19.99 11.67
CA SER A 548 4.18 -18.59 12.09
C SER A 548 2.71 -18.29 12.32
N ILE A 549 2.37 -17.73 13.49
CA ILE A 549 1.01 -17.28 13.80
C ILE A 549 0.83 -15.77 13.57
N GLY A 550 1.80 -15.13 12.90
CA GLY A 550 1.76 -13.69 12.58
C GLY A 550 1.89 -12.76 13.79
N ALA A 551 2.32 -13.28 14.95
CA ALA A 551 2.34 -12.57 16.22
C ALA A 551 3.76 -12.14 16.65
N PHE A 552 3.83 -11.11 17.48
CA PHE A 552 5.07 -10.71 18.15
C PHE A 552 4.84 -10.57 19.66
N ASN A 553 5.82 -10.97 20.46
CA ASN A 553 5.77 -10.90 21.93
C ASN A 553 4.48 -11.50 22.51
N VAL A 554 4.19 -12.73 22.12
CA VAL A 554 3.04 -13.52 22.56
C VAL A 554 3.08 -13.71 24.07
N SER A 555 2.01 -13.33 24.77
CA SER A 555 1.84 -13.59 26.20
C SER A 555 1.37 -15.03 26.42
N ARG A 556 1.84 -15.66 27.51
CA ARG A 556 1.40 -17.00 27.93
C ARG A 556 -0.04 -16.96 28.43
N GLU A 557 -0.43 -15.87 29.07
CA GLU A 557 -1.76 -15.66 29.60
C GLU A 557 -2.81 -15.66 28.49
N ASP A 558 -3.86 -16.46 28.67
CA ASP A 558 -4.96 -16.63 27.70
C ASP A 558 -4.52 -17.09 26.29
N PHE A 559 -3.30 -17.62 26.15
CA PHE A 559 -2.89 -18.29 24.93
C PHE A 559 -3.67 -19.60 24.78
N LYS A 560 -4.34 -19.77 23.65
CA LYS A 560 -5.07 -20.98 23.29
C LYS A 560 -4.59 -21.43 21.93
N LEU A 561 -4.31 -22.72 21.79
CA LEU A 561 -4.02 -23.36 20.53
C LEU A 561 -4.65 -24.74 20.57
N ASP A 562 -5.37 -25.07 19.52
CA ASP A 562 -5.88 -26.40 19.21
C ASP A 562 -5.49 -26.75 17.77
N ILE A 563 -5.49 -28.05 17.47
CA ILE A 563 -5.28 -28.54 16.11
C ILE A 563 -6.54 -29.27 15.68
N PHE A 564 -7.01 -28.98 14.48
CA PHE A 564 -8.21 -29.54 13.91
C PHE A 564 -7.89 -30.30 12.63
N TYR A 565 -8.71 -31.31 12.35
CA TYR A 565 -8.78 -32.02 11.09
C TYR A 565 -10.13 -31.69 10.44
N ASP A 566 -10.11 -31.18 9.21
CA ASP A 566 -11.31 -30.92 8.41
C ASP A 566 -11.83 -32.23 7.81
N ASP A 567 -12.94 -32.73 8.35
CA ASP A 567 -13.60 -33.95 7.89
C ASP A 567 -14.65 -33.60 6.81
N PRO A 568 -14.48 -34.05 5.55
CA PRO A 568 -15.35 -33.64 4.45
C PRO A 568 -16.84 -33.89 4.74
N GLY A 569 -17.62 -32.81 4.77
CA GLY A 569 -19.06 -32.86 5.02
C GLY A 569 -19.46 -32.89 6.50
N GLU A 570 -18.52 -33.09 7.42
CA GLU A 570 -18.75 -33.18 8.87
C GLU A 570 -18.05 -32.05 9.66
N GLY A 571 -17.20 -31.25 8.98
CA GLY A 571 -16.53 -30.08 9.52
C GLY A 571 -15.27 -30.41 10.34
N LYS A 572 -14.73 -29.38 11.00
CA LYS A 572 -13.48 -29.46 11.77
C LYS A 572 -13.63 -30.23 13.07
N LYS A 573 -12.79 -31.25 13.28
CA LYS A 573 -12.76 -32.12 14.47
C LYS A 573 -11.40 -32.04 15.17
N ARG A 574 -11.38 -32.08 16.51
CA ARG A 574 -10.15 -32.09 17.32
C ARG A 574 -9.46 -33.46 17.41
N PHE A 575 -9.99 -34.47 16.74
CA PHE A 575 -9.51 -35.85 16.75
C PHE A 575 -9.75 -36.46 15.36
N LEU A 576 -9.07 -37.57 15.07
CA LEU A 576 -9.24 -38.28 13.80
C LEU A 576 -10.42 -39.28 13.88
N PRO A 577 -11.43 -39.15 13.00
CA PRO A 577 -12.59 -40.05 13.00
C PRO A 577 -12.23 -41.45 12.47
N GLU A 578 -12.95 -42.48 12.94
CA GLU A 578 -12.88 -43.85 12.40
C GLU A 578 -11.48 -44.51 12.44
N THR A 579 -10.61 -44.14 13.39
CA THR A 579 -9.27 -44.73 13.56
C THR A 579 -9.03 -45.22 14.98
N ASN A 580 -7.89 -45.88 15.21
CA ASN A 580 -7.41 -46.22 16.56
C ASN A 580 -7.06 -44.99 17.44
N LEU A 581 -7.07 -43.78 16.86
CA LEU A 581 -6.79 -42.52 17.55
C LEU A 581 -8.07 -41.72 17.84
N GLN A 582 -9.25 -42.31 17.61
CA GLN A 582 -10.53 -41.65 17.86
C GLN A 582 -10.70 -41.25 19.33
N GLY A 583 -11.15 -40.02 19.57
CA GLY A 583 -11.36 -39.47 20.91
C GLY A 583 -10.08 -38.98 21.62
N ILE A 584 -8.91 -39.10 20.99
CA ILE A 584 -7.66 -38.50 21.46
C ILE A 584 -7.50 -37.12 20.79
N PRO A 585 -7.35 -36.02 21.55
CA PRO A 585 -7.07 -34.71 20.97
C PRO A 585 -5.80 -34.71 20.12
N LEU A 586 -5.82 -34.01 18.98
CA LEU A 586 -4.70 -33.90 18.05
C LEU A 586 -3.46 -33.26 18.70
N LEU A 587 -3.64 -32.33 19.64
CA LEU A 587 -2.55 -31.79 20.46
C LEU A 587 -1.71 -32.90 21.11
N ARG A 588 -2.38 -33.90 21.68
CA ARG A 588 -1.72 -35.03 22.34
C ARG A 588 -1.05 -35.96 21.34
N ILE A 589 -1.67 -36.19 20.18
CA ILE A 589 -1.09 -37.00 19.08
C ILE A 589 0.23 -36.37 18.59
N PHE A 590 0.30 -35.04 18.52
CA PHE A 590 1.48 -34.30 18.09
C PHE A 590 2.44 -33.93 19.23
N ASN A 591 2.30 -34.53 20.42
CA ASN A 591 3.14 -34.29 21.59
C ASN A 591 3.15 -32.84 22.11
N LEU A 592 2.08 -32.09 21.86
CA LEU A 592 1.88 -30.70 22.31
C LEU A 592 1.01 -30.57 23.58
N ASP A 593 0.52 -31.70 24.12
CA ASP A 593 -0.23 -31.79 25.38
C ASP A 593 0.31 -33.01 26.17
N LYS A 594 1.40 -32.77 26.90
CA LYS A 594 2.07 -33.71 27.80
C LYS A 594 2.14 -33.18 29.22
N LEU A 595 1.99 -31.87 29.40
CA LEU A 595 2.18 -31.17 30.65
C LEU A 595 0.86 -30.59 31.15
N ASN A 596 0.79 -30.34 32.45
CA ASN A 596 -0.28 -29.54 33.03
C ASN A 596 0.16 -28.06 33.15
N VAL A 597 -0.73 -27.21 33.64
CA VAL A 597 -0.46 -25.78 33.92
C VAL A 597 0.80 -25.54 34.80
N GLN A 598 1.18 -26.47 35.67
CA GLN A 598 2.40 -26.39 36.50
C GLN A 598 3.67 -26.90 35.80
N ASN A 599 3.57 -27.38 34.56
CA ASN A 599 4.60 -28.10 33.79
C ASN A 599 4.96 -29.48 34.34
N ASP A 600 4.09 -30.11 35.14
CA ASP A 600 4.24 -31.51 35.52
C ASP A 600 3.79 -32.42 34.37
N PRO A 601 4.39 -33.61 34.17
CA PRO A 601 4.13 -34.50 33.03
C PRO A 601 2.78 -35.23 33.16
N GLN A 602 1.70 -34.46 32.98
CA GLN A 602 0.33 -34.93 32.97
C GLN A 602 -0.46 -34.13 31.90
N PRO A 603 -0.96 -34.78 30.84
CA PRO A 603 -1.80 -34.12 29.85
C PRO A 603 -3.08 -33.56 30.47
N ASP A 604 -3.44 -32.32 30.13
CA ASP A 604 -4.65 -31.63 30.60
C ASP A 604 -5.58 -31.17 29.47
N GLY A 605 -5.21 -31.43 28.21
CA GLY A 605 -5.99 -31.05 27.03
C GLY A 605 -5.76 -29.61 26.58
N VAL A 606 -4.77 -28.92 27.15
CA VAL A 606 -4.33 -27.59 26.75
C VAL A 606 -2.94 -27.69 26.11
N PHE A 607 -2.62 -26.75 25.23
CA PHE A 607 -1.29 -26.65 24.63
C PHE A 607 -0.21 -26.37 25.67
N ASP A 608 0.85 -27.19 25.66
CA ASP A 608 2.05 -27.04 26.49
C ASP A 608 2.84 -25.79 26.08
N PHE A 609 2.74 -24.69 26.84
CA PHE A 609 3.46 -23.45 26.56
C PHE A 609 4.91 -23.47 27.10
N VAL A 610 5.83 -24.09 26.36
CA VAL A 610 7.26 -24.21 26.70
C VAL A 610 8.09 -23.34 25.77
N GLU A 611 8.55 -22.20 26.27
CA GLU A 611 9.33 -21.23 25.48
C GLU A 611 10.61 -21.86 24.92
N GLY A 612 10.84 -21.62 23.63
CA GLY A 612 11.97 -22.16 22.87
C GLY A 612 11.77 -23.60 22.37
N VAL A 613 10.77 -24.34 22.88
CA VAL A 613 10.54 -25.74 22.54
C VAL A 613 9.25 -25.93 21.76
N THR A 614 8.12 -25.45 22.28
CA THR A 614 6.81 -25.54 21.62
C THR A 614 6.34 -24.22 21.05
N ILE A 615 6.87 -23.10 21.56
CA ILE A 615 6.60 -21.76 21.05
C ILE A 615 7.84 -20.86 21.16
N ASN A 616 7.99 -19.93 20.23
CA ASN A 616 8.87 -18.78 20.34
C ASN A 616 8.00 -17.53 20.55
N THR A 617 7.93 -17.04 21.79
CA THR A 617 7.09 -15.89 22.16
C THR A 617 7.44 -14.61 21.41
N ARG A 618 8.73 -14.37 21.17
CA ARG A 618 9.19 -13.13 20.54
C ARG A 618 8.73 -13.00 19.09
N SER A 619 8.83 -14.08 18.31
CA SER A 619 8.45 -14.08 16.89
C SER A 619 7.12 -14.75 16.59
N GLY A 620 6.35 -15.17 17.61
CA GLY A 620 5.05 -15.82 17.42
C GLY A 620 5.13 -17.06 16.53
N ARG A 621 6.01 -18.01 16.84
CA ARG A 621 6.16 -19.26 16.08
C ARG A 621 5.84 -20.46 16.94
N ILE A 622 4.99 -21.33 16.45
CA ILE A 622 4.68 -22.64 17.06
C ILE A 622 5.66 -23.66 16.51
N ILE A 623 6.23 -24.46 17.38
CA ILE A 623 7.26 -25.46 17.06
C ILE A 623 6.72 -26.81 17.52
N PHE A 624 6.57 -27.74 16.59
CA PHE A 624 6.11 -29.09 16.94
C PHE A 624 7.31 -29.91 17.46
N PRO A 625 7.19 -30.62 18.59
CA PRO A 625 8.27 -31.44 19.15
C PRO A 625 8.50 -32.77 18.39
N VAL A 626 8.00 -32.85 17.16
CA VAL A 626 8.15 -33.96 16.21
C VAL A 626 8.59 -33.39 14.86
N LEU A 627 9.33 -34.16 14.07
CA LEU A 627 9.96 -33.70 12.82
C LEU A 627 8.94 -33.47 11.70
N GLU A 628 7.99 -34.39 11.58
CA GLU A 628 7.01 -34.42 10.49
C GLU A 628 5.63 -34.66 11.10
N PRO A 629 5.02 -33.65 11.76
CA PRO A 629 3.78 -33.84 12.51
C PRO A 629 2.67 -34.47 11.66
N PHE A 630 2.40 -33.93 10.47
CA PHE A 630 1.33 -34.41 9.60
C PHE A 630 1.74 -35.56 8.68
N GLY A 631 3.03 -35.95 8.69
CA GLY A 631 3.60 -36.98 7.84
C GLY A 631 3.90 -38.26 8.62
N LYS A 632 5.18 -38.66 8.64
CA LYS A 632 5.63 -39.91 9.24
C LYS A 632 5.32 -40.04 10.74
N SER A 633 5.34 -38.93 11.50
CA SER A 633 5.08 -38.97 12.94
C SER A 633 3.65 -39.42 13.23
N LEU A 634 2.67 -38.87 12.50
CA LEU A 634 1.29 -39.32 12.56
C LEU A 634 1.11 -40.73 11.99
N GLY A 635 1.72 -41.00 10.84
CA GLY A 635 1.65 -42.31 10.17
C GLY A 635 2.06 -43.47 11.07
N SER A 636 3.10 -43.27 11.89
CA SER A 636 3.61 -44.28 12.81
C SER A 636 2.67 -44.64 13.98
N GLN A 637 1.65 -43.81 14.24
CA GLN A 637 0.69 -44.03 15.32
C GLN A 637 -0.56 -44.81 14.88
N PHE A 638 -0.76 -45.00 13.57
CA PHE A 638 -1.88 -45.78 13.06
C PHE A 638 -1.62 -47.28 13.16
N ALA A 639 -2.69 -48.03 13.46
CA ALA A 639 -2.64 -49.48 13.48
C ALA A 639 -2.65 -50.08 12.05
N THR A 640 -3.19 -49.37 11.06
CA THR A 640 -3.33 -49.87 9.68
C THR A 640 -2.64 -48.94 8.66
N PRO A 641 -2.01 -49.49 7.61
CA PRO A 641 -1.45 -48.69 6.51
C PRO A 641 -2.50 -47.89 5.73
N ALA A 642 -3.76 -48.36 5.71
CA ALA A 642 -4.85 -47.68 5.00
C ALA A 642 -5.22 -46.37 5.69
N ASP A 643 -5.29 -46.35 7.03
CA ASP A 643 -5.53 -45.13 7.80
C ASP A 643 -4.39 -44.15 7.63
N SER A 644 -3.14 -44.63 7.66
CA SER A 644 -1.97 -43.79 7.38
C SER A 644 -2.10 -43.11 6.02
N ALA A 645 -2.37 -43.86 4.95
CA ALA A 645 -2.48 -43.29 3.61
C ALA A 645 -3.64 -42.28 3.46
N LYS A 646 -4.70 -42.40 4.27
CA LYS A 646 -5.87 -41.49 4.26
C LYS A 646 -5.61 -40.18 4.99
N PHE A 647 -4.90 -40.21 6.12
CA PHE A 647 -4.79 -39.07 7.03
C PHE A 647 -3.42 -38.38 7.02
N THR A 648 -2.36 -39.01 6.52
CA THR A 648 -1.03 -38.37 6.47
C THR A 648 -0.85 -37.51 5.23
N TYR A 649 -0.19 -36.37 5.39
CA TYR A 649 0.20 -35.47 4.32
C TYR A 649 1.71 -35.55 4.07
N SER A 650 2.20 -36.70 3.57
CA SER A 650 3.63 -36.94 3.35
C SER A 650 4.23 -36.07 2.26
N GLN A 651 3.43 -35.71 1.24
CA GLN A 651 3.83 -34.87 0.12
C GLN A 651 4.35 -33.50 0.57
N LEU A 652 3.89 -33.01 1.73
CA LEU A 652 4.36 -31.78 2.35
C LEU A 652 5.86 -31.83 2.73
N TYR A 653 6.35 -33.03 3.09
CA TYR A 653 7.73 -33.24 3.54
C TYR A 653 8.63 -33.74 2.41
N ASP A 654 8.07 -34.49 1.45
CA ASP A 654 8.80 -35.13 0.35
C ASP A 654 8.90 -34.25 -0.92
N ASN A 655 8.07 -33.20 -1.05
CA ASN A 655 8.08 -32.27 -2.18
C ASN A 655 8.21 -30.83 -1.70
N THR A 656 8.41 -29.90 -2.64
CA THR A 656 8.36 -28.46 -2.33
C THR A 656 6.95 -28.04 -1.93
N GLN A 657 6.83 -26.96 -1.13
CA GLN A 657 5.54 -26.43 -0.70
C GLN A 657 4.59 -26.16 -1.88
N PHE A 658 5.15 -25.65 -3.00
CA PHE A 658 4.39 -25.41 -4.23
C PHE A 658 3.73 -26.67 -4.79
N VAL A 659 4.49 -27.77 -4.94
CA VAL A 659 3.96 -29.05 -5.45
C VAL A 659 3.02 -29.69 -4.44
N ALA A 660 3.31 -29.60 -3.14
CA ALA A 660 2.45 -30.15 -2.11
C ALA A 660 1.05 -29.54 -2.13
N ARG A 661 0.92 -28.23 -2.40
CA ARG A 661 -0.36 -27.51 -2.51
C ARG A 661 -1.26 -27.99 -3.64
N GLU A 662 -0.70 -28.62 -4.68
CA GLU A 662 -1.50 -29.22 -5.75
C GLU A 662 -2.32 -30.42 -5.24
N PHE A 663 -1.93 -31.03 -4.11
CA PHE A 663 -2.63 -32.12 -3.44
C PHE A 663 -3.52 -31.63 -2.29
N ALA A 664 -4.48 -30.76 -2.60
CA ALA A 664 -5.38 -30.13 -1.62
C ALA A 664 -6.18 -31.15 -0.79
N GLU A 665 -6.38 -32.38 -1.28
CA GLU A 665 -7.08 -33.43 -0.56
C GLU A 665 -6.40 -33.86 0.75
N PHE A 666 -5.09 -33.65 0.89
CA PHE A 666 -4.34 -33.97 2.13
C PHE A 666 -4.16 -32.75 3.05
N ASN A 667 -4.34 -31.53 2.54
CA ASN A 667 -4.21 -30.31 3.32
C ASN A 667 -5.47 -30.04 4.18
N ARG A 668 -5.66 -30.89 5.19
CA ARG A 668 -6.87 -30.91 6.03
C ARG A 668 -6.60 -30.61 7.51
N PHE A 669 -5.36 -30.31 7.87
CA PHE A 669 -5.06 -29.91 9.24
C PHE A 669 -4.98 -28.39 9.35
N THR A 670 -5.64 -27.84 10.35
CA THR A 670 -5.57 -26.41 10.69
C THR A 670 -5.10 -26.26 12.14
N ILE A 671 -4.18 -25.33 12.35
CA ILE A 671 -3.68 -24.92 13.65
C ILE A 671 -4.41 -23.63 13.98
N GLU A 672 -5.28 -23.68 14.98
CA GLU A 672 -6.18 -22.57 15.31
C GLU A 672 -6.02 -22.19 16.75
N GLY A 673 -6.17 -20.90 17.03
CA GLY A 673 -6.00 -20.43 18.39
C GLY A 673 -6.30 -18.96 18.56
N SER A 674 -6.00 -18.50 19.77
CA SER A 674 -6.08 -17.10 20.13
C SER A 674 -4.94 -16.73 21.05
N TYR A 675 -4.37 -15.55 20.86
CA TYR A 675 -3.35 -15.02 21.75
C TYR A 675 -3.66 -13.57 22.14
N LYS A 676 -2.95 -13.11 23.16
CA LYS A 676 -2.87 -11.69 23.52
C LYS A 676 -1.45 -11.21 23.31
N SER A 677 -1.31 -10.03 22.73
CA SER A 677 -0.06 -9.28 22.80
C SER A 677 0.09 -8.68 24.21
N SER A 678 1.30 -8.32 24.61
CA SER A 678 1.59 -7.75 25.94
C SER A 678 0.58 -6.64 26.31
N VAL A 679 0.05 -6.66 27.54
CA VAL A 679 -1.00 -5.73 28.00
C VAL A 679 -0.53 -4.27 27.84
N SER A 680 -1.32 -3.47 27.13
CA SER A 680 -1.13 -2.03 26.98
C SER A 680 -2.41 -1.33 27.47
N SER A 681 -2.28 -0.30 28.30
CA SER A 681 -3.41 0.57 28.69
C SER A 681 -3.97 1.38 27.51
N GLU A 682 -3.27 1.33 26.38
CA GLU A 682 -3.54 2.06 25.16
C GLU A 682 -3.94 1.10 24.05
N ILE A 683 -5.11 1.39 23.48
CA ILE A 683 -5.78 0.67 22.42
C ILE A 683 -5.50 1.42 21.13
N SER A 684 -4.81 0.79 20.18
CA SER A 684 -4.70 1.33 18.83
C SER A 684 -5.98 1.03 18.07
N LEU A 685 -6.62 2.07 17.52
CA LEU A 685 -7.80 1.92 16.67
C LEU A 685 -7.45 1.57 15.22
N GLY A 686 -6.17 1.63 14.84
CA GLY A 686 -5.71 1.32 13.48
C GLY A 686 -6.09 2.36 12.42
N ALA A 687 -6.85 3.39 12.80
CA ALA A 687 -7.22 4.53 11.99
C ALA A 687 -6.49 5.80 12.44
N PHE A 688 -6.25 6.73 11.53
CA PHE A 688 -5.62 8.03 11.81
C PHE A 688 -6.62 9.16 11.56
N ASN A 689 -6.50 10.27 12.30
CA ASN A 689 -7.37 11.45 12.17
C ASN A 689 -8.87 11.12 12.26
N ILE A 690 -9.25 10.37 13.29
CA ILE A 690 -10.62 9.97 13.57
C ILE A 690 -11.46 11.21 13.92
N PRO A 691 -12.68 11.39 13.38
CA PRO A 691 -13.54 12.51 13.73
C PRO A 691 -13.78 12.62 15.25
N PRO A 692 -13.54 13.79 15.88
CA PRO A 692 -13.84 14.00 17.29
C PRO A 692 -15.29 13.64 17.65
N GLY A 693 -15.48 12.89 18.74
CA GLY A 693 -16.80 12.44 19.21
C GLY A 693 -17.43 11.27 18.44
N SER A 694 -16.74 10.70 17.43
CA SER A 694 -17.17 9.46 16.78
C SER A 694 -16.83 8.21 17.59
N VAL A 695 -15.84 8.29 18.48
CA VAL A 695 -15.39 7.18 19.33
C VAL A 695 -16.35 6.98 20.49
N ARG A 696 -16.95 5.80 20.54
CA ARG A 696 -17.80 5.34 21.65
C ARG A 696 -17.21 4.08 22.25
N VAL A 697 -16.95 4.13 23.56
CA VAL A 697 -16.41 2.99 24.31
C VAL A 697 -17.49 2.45 25.24
N THR A 698 -17.67 1.13 25.23
CA THR A 698 -18.55 0.42 26.16
C THR A 698 -17.78 -0.68 26.88
N ALA A 699 -18.05 -0.91 28.17
CA ALA A 699 -17.51 -2.03 28.93
C ALA A 699 -18.65 -2.83 29.55
N GLY A 700 -18.78 -4.11 29.21
CA GLY A 700 -19.84 -4.98 29.76
C GLY A 700 -21.26 -4.48 29.51
N GLY A 701 -21.47 -3.70 28.44
CA GLY A 701 -22.74 -3.06 28.08
C GLY A 701 -22.96 -1.67 28.69
N GLN A 702 -22.11 -1.22 29.62
CA GLN A 702 -22.14 0.17 30.10
C GLN A 702 -21.36 1.08 29.15
N ASN A 703 -21.97 2.17 28.70
CA ASN A 703 -21.28 3.20 27.94
C ASN A 703 -20.36 4.01 28.86
N LEU A 704 -19.08 4.06 28.52
CA LEU A 704 -18.07 4.81 29.27
C LEU A 704 -18.11 6.29 28.89
N VAL A 705 -17.58 7.14 29.78
CA VAL A 705 -17.54 8.59 29.57
C VAL A 705 -16.12 9.04 29.22
N GLU A 706 -15.96 9.69 28.06
CA GLU A 706 -14.70 10.29 27.62
C GLU A 706 -14.24 11.39 28.60
N GLY A 707 -12.95 11.43 28.91
CA GLY A 707 -12.32 12.32 29.90
C GLY A 707 -12.45 11.87 31.36
N VAL A 708 -13.26 10.85 31.64
CA VAL A 708 -13.43 10.27 33.00
C VAL A 708 -12.98 8.82 33.03
N ASP A 709 -13.59 7.98 32.17
CA ASP A 709 -13.32 6.54 32.11
C ASP A 709 -12.26 6.19 31.06
N TYR A 710 -12.16 6.98 29.99
CA TYR A 710 -11.19 6.82 28.91
C TYR A 710 -10.82 8.17 28.27
N GLU A 711 -9.69 8.23 27.60
CA GLU A 711 -9.20 9.36 26.80
C GLU A 711 -8.96 8.90 25.36
N VAL A 712 -9.17 9.78 24.38
CA VAL A 712 -8.98 9.49 22.96
C VAL A 712 -7.97 10.47 22.37
N ASP A 713 -6.90 9.95 21.79
CA ASP A 713 -6.08 10.69 20.83
C ASP A 713 -6.64 10.45 19.42
N TYR A 714 -7.38 11.44 18.93
CA TYR A 714 -8.03 11.41 17.63
C TYR A 714 -7.03 11.48 16.46
N ASN A 715 -5.81 12.00 16.66
CA ASN A 715 -4.84 12.18 15.58
C ASN A 715 -4.19 10.84 15.20
N ILE A 716 -3.72 10.11 16.21
CA ILE A 716 -3.09 8.79 16.03
C ILE A 716 -4.05 7.62 16.24
N GLY A 717 -5.34 7.90 16.47
CA GLY A 717 -6.39 6.93 16.72
C GLY A 717 -6.07 5.99 17.87
N ARG A 718 -5.82 6.54 19.06
CA ARG A 718 -5.48 5.76 20.25
C ARG A 718 -6.48 6.03 21.37
N VAL A 719 -7.00 4.98 21.99
CA VAL A 719 -7.89 5.09 23.16
C VAL A 719 -7.16 4.59 24.39
N LYS A 720 -7.05 5.44 25.40
CA LYS A 720 -6.45 5.10 26.69
C LYS A 720 -7.54 4.92 27.73
N ILE A 721 -7.63 3.76 28.34
CA ILE A 721 -8.59 3.53 29.44
C ILE A 721 -8.00 4.12 30.72
N LEU A 722 -8.71 5.07 31.34
CA LEU A 722 -8.30 5.76 32.57
C LEU A 722 -8.77 5.02 33.83
N ASN A 723 -9.86 4.26 33.72
CA ASN A 723 -10.45 3.55 34.85
C ASN A 723 -9.84 2.16 35.04
N ASP A 724 -8.82 2.06 35.90
CA ASP A 724 -8.09 0.82 36.20
C ASP A 724 -8.99 -0.32 36.72
N ALA A 725 -10.13 -0.01 37.34
CA ALA A 725 -11.04 -1.04 37.82
C ALA A 725 -11.69 -1.82 36.67
N ILE A 726 -11.93 -1.17 35.53
CA ILE A 726 -12.50 -1.80 34.33
C ILE A 726 -11.47 -2.75 33.69
N LEU A 727 -10.21 -2.33 33.63
CA LEU A 727 -9.11 -3.15 33.11
C LEU A 727 -8.87 -4.39 33.99
N ASN A 728 -8.79 -4.20 35.31
CA ASN A 728 -8.54 -5.28 36.28
C ASN A 728 -9.71 -6.27 36.40
N ALA A 729 -10.94 -5.83 36.11
CA ALA A 729 -12.12 -6.69 36.14
C ALA A 729 -12.22 -7.63 34.92
N GLY A 730 -11.36 -7.48 33.89
CA GLY A 730 -11.35 -8.34 32.70
C GLY A 730 -12.61 -8.25 31.84
N VAL A 731 -13.41 -7.20 32.03
CA VAL A 731 -14.67 -7.00 31.31
C VAL A 731 -14.38 -6.70 29.84
N PRO A 732 -15.12 -7.27 28.88
CA PRO A 732 -14.96 -6.93 27.47
C PRO A 732 -15.23 -5.44 27.22
N ILE A 733 -14.27 -4.76 26.61
CA ILE A 733 -14.35 -3.36 26.18
C ILE A 733 -14.57 -3.34 24.67
N LYS A 734 -15.64 -2.70 24.20
CA LYS A 734 -15.90 -2.47 22.78
C LYS A 734 -15.73 -1.00 22.46
N VAL A 735 -14.95 -0.71 21.44
CA VAL A 735 -14.71 0.64 20.91
C VAL A 735 -15.24 0.70 19.49
N SER A 736 -16.29 1.49 19.28
CA SER A 736 -16.81 1.79 17.94
C SER A 736 -16.39 3.20 17.53
N PHE A 737 -15.96 3.42 16.30
CA PHE A 737 -15.51 4.74 15.80
C PHE A 737 -15.82 4.91 14.31
N GLU A 738 -15.81 6.15 13.81
CA GLU A 738 -15.88 6.42 12.38
C GLU A 738 -14.46 6.55 11.82
N ASP A 739 -14.12 5.74 10.82
CA ASP A 739 -12.86 5.83 10.09
C ASP A 739 -13.06 6.62 8.79
N ASN A 740 -12.30 7.72 8.64
CA ASN A 740 -12.27 8.51 7.42
C ASN A 740 -11.17 8.05 6.44
N THR A 741 -10.34 7.07 6.82
CA THR A 741 -9.18 6.61 6.05
C THR A 741 -9.58 5.65 4.92
N LEU A 742 -10.45 6.12 4.03
CA LEU A 742 -10.79 5.37 2.82
C LEU A 742 -9.71 5.58 1.75
N PHE A 743 -8.70 4.69 1.76
CA PHE A 743 -8.00 4.30 0.52
C PHE A 743 -8.94 3.52 -0.45
N GLY A 744 -10.19 3.26 -0.02
CA GLY A 744 -11.25 2.70 -0.85
C GLY A 744 -11.97 3.77 -1.67
N PHE A 745 -11.74 3.77 -2.98
CA PHE A 745 -12.28 4.76 -3.93
C PHE A 745 -13.82 4.75 -4.09
N GLN A 746 -14.56 3.84 -3.45
CA GLN A 746 -15.99 3.69 -3.69
C GLN A 746 -16.81 4.77 -2.95
N THR A 747 -17.40 5.69 -3.71
CA THR A 747 -18.26 6.74 -3.16
C THR A 747 -19.61 6.17 -2.68
N LYS A 748 -19.87 6.27 -1.36
CA LYS A 748 -21.15 5.86 -0.75
C LYS A 748 -22.12 7.03 -0.76
N THR A 749 -23.26 6.92 -1.43
CA THR A 749 -24.29 7.97 -1.42
C THR A 749 -25.39 7.63 -0.42
N MET A 750 -25.66 8.57 0.50
CA MET A 750 -26.68 8.46 1.53
C MET A 750 -27.82 9.46 1.27
N LEU A 751 -29.04 8.95 1.22
CA LEU A 751 -30.26 9.74 1.26
C LEU A 751 -30.98 9.45 2.57
N GLY A 752 -31.28 10.47 3.37
CA GLY A 752 -31.93 10.32 4.66
C GLY A 752 -33.13 11.23 4.82
N LEU A 753 -34.16 10.72 5.50
CA LEU A 753 -35.33 11.46 5.95
C LEU A 753 -35.65 11.07 7.39
N ARG A 754 -35.73 12.06 8.27
CA ARG A 754 -36.05 11.89 9.68
C ARG A 754 -37.23 12.79 10.05
N ALA A 755 -38.25 12.22 10.69
CA ALA A 755 -39.42 12.92 11.18
C ALA A 755 -39.51 12.75 12.69
N ASP A 756 -39.48 13.86 13.43
CA ASP A 756 -39.65 13.90 14.88
C ASP A 756 -40.94 14.64 15.22
N TYR A 757 -41.89 13.97 15.86
CA TYR A 757 -43.17 14.54 16.28
C TYR A 757 -43.24 14.64 17.81
N GLU A 758 -43.28 15.88 18.31
CA GLU A 758 -43.38 16.15 19.74
C GLU A 758 -44.85 16.13 20.20
N LEU A 759 -45.29 15.02 20.79
CA LEU A 759 -46.66 14.90 21.33
C LEU A 759 -46.87 15.83 22.53
N ASN A 760 -45.86 15.93 23.40
CA ASN A 760 -45.79 16.88 24.50
C ASN A 760 -44.31 17.09 24.91
N LYS A 761 -44.04 17.92 25.93
CA LYS A 761 -42.68 18.23 26.40
C LYS A 761 -41.87 17.03 26.92
N HIS A 762 -42.53 15.88 27.11
CA HIS A 762 -41.98 14.68 27.70
C HIS A 762 -42.01 13.49 26.74
N LEU A 763 -42.70 13.54 25.60
CA LEU A 763 -42.93 12.40 24.70
C LEU A 763 -42.72 12.81 23.24
N THR A 764 -41.76 12.16 22.59
CA THR A 764 -41.45 12.36 21.16
C THR A 764 -41.53 11.04 20.40
N LEU A 765 -42.15 11.07 19.22
CA LEU A 765 -42.20 9.95 18.28
C LEU A 765 -41.30 10.25 17.09
N GLY A 766 -40.40 9.33 16.78
CA GLY A 766 -39.44 9.42 15.71
C GLY A 766 -39.70 8.42 14.58
N GLY A 767 -39.48 8.83 13.34
CA GLY A 767 -39.47 7.96 12.17
C GLY A 767 -38.27 8.26 11.28
N THR A 768 -37.49 7.24 10.93
CA THR A 768 -36.28 7.36 10.10
C THR A 768 -36.43 6.55 8.82
N TYR A 769 -36.01 7.11 7.69
CA TYR A 769 -35.79 6.41 6.44
C TYR A 769 -34.40 6.77 5.93
N LEU A 770 -33.54 5.77 5.71
CA LEU A 770 -32.23 5.94 5.09
C LEU A 770 -32.12 5.06 3.85
N ARG A 771 -31.42 5.54 2.84
CA ARG A 771 -31.00 4.76 1.68
C ARG A 771 -29.53 5.01 1.43
N LEU A 772 -28.73 3.96 1.57
CA LEU A 772 -27.29 3.97 1.33
C LEU A 772 -27.01 3.17 0.07
N PHE A 773 -26.36 3.76 -0.92
CA PHE A 773 -26.03 3.06 -2.16
C PHE A 773 -24.65 3.41 -2.70
N GLU A 774 -24.00 2.41 -3.27
CA GLU A 774 -22.68 2.48 -3.86
C GLU A 774 -22.74 2.28 -5.37
N ARG A 775 -21.77 2.88 -6.06
CA ARG A 775 -21.56 2.67 -7.49
C ARG A 775 -20.13 2.16 -7.69
N PRO A 776 -19.96 0.92 -8.21
CA PRO A 776 -18.64 0.41 -8.52
C PRO A 776 -18.06 1.13 -9.75
N TYR A 777 -16.73 1.17 -9.86
CA TYR A 777 -16.03 1.73 -11.03
C TYR A 777 -16.23 0.85 -12.27
N THR A 778 -16.13 -0.46 -12.07
CA THR A 778 -16.28 -1.50 -13.09
C THR A 778 -17.58 -2.27 -12.86
N GLN A 779 -18.12 -2.88 -13.91
CA GLN A 779 -19.27 -3.77 -13.79
C GLN A 779 -18.87 -5.15 -13.26
N LYS A 780 -17.59 -5.52 -13.43
CA LYS A 780 -16.98 -6.69 -12.81
C LYS A 780 -16.51 -6.31 -11.42
N VAL A 781 -17.02 -7.00 -10.41
CA VAL A 781 -16.71 -6.79 -9.01
C VAL A 781 -16.45 -8.15 -8.37
N ASN A 782 -15.37 -8.26 -7.59
CA ASN A 782 -15.00 -9.49 -6.90
C ASN A 782 -15.79 -9.65 -5.60
N ILE A 783 -15.84 -10.89 -5.10
CA ILE A 783 -16.49 -11.19 -3.83
C ILE A 783 -15.83 -10.44 -2.67
N GLY A 784 -16.63 -9.76 -1.85
CA GLY A 784 -16.17 -8.88 -0.77
C GLY A 784 -16.18 -7.39 -1.13
N ASP A 785 -16.11 -7.04 -2.42
CA ASP A 785 -16.19 -5.65 -2.89
C ASP A 785 -17.60 -5.28 -3.40
N ASP A 786 -18.62 -6.05 -3.05
CA ASP A 786 -19.95 -5.94 -3.64
C ASP A 786 -20.67 -4.63 -3.25
N PRO A 787 -21.11 -3.83 -4.24
CA PRO A 787 -21.65 -2.51 -3.96
C PRO A 787 -23.08 -2.58 -3.39
N ILE A 788 -23.27 -1.98 -2.22
CA ILE A 788 -24.56 -2.02 -1.50
C ILE A 788 -25.61 -1.06 -2.06
N ASN A 789 -26.88 -1.33 -1.78
CA ASN A 789 -28.04 -0.45 -2.05
C ASN A 789 -29.13 -0.70 -1.01
N ASN A 790 -28.78 -0.44 0.23
CA ASN A 790 -29.55 -0.75 1.43
C ASN A 790 -30.59 0.32 1.73
N ARG A 791 -31.77 -0.10 2.20
CA ARG A 791 -32.83 0.79 2.68
C ARG A 791 -33.16 0.46 4.13
N ILE A 792 -33.08 1.43 5.00
CA ILE A 792 -33.32 1.30 6.44
C ILE A 792 -34.56 2.09 6.80
N PHE A 793 -35.45 1.47 7.57
CA PHE A 793 -36.65 2.09 8.13
C PHE A 793 -36.59 1.99 9.65
N GLY A 794 -36.85 3.07 10.37
CA GLY A 794 -36.81 3.10 11.82
C GLY A 794 -38.02 3.81 12.42
N LEU A 795 -38.44 3.35 13.59
CA LEU A 795 -39.41 4.03 14.45
C LEU A 795 -38.87 4.04 15.88
N ASP A 796 -38.94 5.18 16.56
CA ASP A 796 -38.56 5.31 17.97
C ASP A 796 -39.57 6.12 18.77
N VAL A 797 -39.63 5.82 20.06
CA VAL A 797 -40.44 6.50 21.06
C VAL A 797 -39.52 6.87 22.20
N ASN A 798 -39.47 8.16 22.53
CA ASN A 798 -38.69 8.65 23.66
C ASN A 798 -39.60 9.39 24.63
N TYR A 799 -39.60 8.95 25.89
CA TYR A 799 -40.32 9.56 27.01
C TYR A 799 -39.33 9.95 28.12
N SER A 800 -39.39 11.18 28.61
CA SER A 800 -38.54 11.67 29.71
C SER A 800 -39.30 12.65 30.60
N ASN A 801 -39.37 12.35 31.89
CA ASN A 801 -40.02 13.22 32.87
C ASN A 801 -39.34 13.16 34.25
N ASP A 802 -39.47 14.25 35.00
CA ASP A 802 -39.01 14.31 36.40
C ASP A 802 -39.88 13.35 37.25
N ALA A 803 -39.22 12.64 38.16
CA ALA A 803 -39.84 11.73 39.12
C ALA A 803 -39.55 12.17 40.57
N PRO A 804 -40.12 13.30 41.05
CA PRO A 804 -39.86 13.80 42.41
C PRO A 804 -40.22 12.79 43.50
N TRP A 805 -41.17 11.90 43.23
CA TRP A 805 -41.55 10.81 44.15
C TRP A 805 -40.38 9.85 44.40
N LEU A 806 -39.53 9.62 43.41
CA LEU A 806 -38.35 8.76 43.52
C LEU A 806 -37.25 9.49 44.29
N THR A 807 -37.04 10.78 44.03
CA THR A 807 -36.12 11.63 44.81
C THR A 807 -36.49 11.61 46.30
N ASN A 808 -37.78 11.81 46.59
CA ASN A 808 -38.29 11.80 47.96
C ASN A 808 -38.27 10.41 48.62
N LEU A 809 -38.25 9.33 47.83
CA LEU A 809 -38.11 7.97 48.34
C LEU A 809 -36.65 7.70 48.73
N VAL A 810 -35.70 8.11 47.90
CA VAL A 810 -34.26 7.98 48.15
C VAL A 810 -33.84 8.83 49.36
N ASP A 811 -34.36 10.06 49.48
CA ASP A 811 -34.08 10.98 50.60
C ASP A 811 -34.66 10.48 51.95
N LYS A 812 -35.53 9.47 51.94
CA LYS A 812 -36.06 8.81 53.16
C LYS A 812 -35.21 7.65 53.67
N LEU A 813 -34.18 7.22 52.93
CA LEU A 813 -33.28 6.17 53.40
C LEU A 813 -32.36 6.72 54.51
N PRO A 814 -32.28 6.04 55.67
CA PRO A 814 -31.40 6.49 56.75
C PRO A 814 -29.94 6.52 56.26
N LEU A 815 -29.22 7.59 56.61
CA LEU A 815 -27.82 7.89 56.25
C LEU A 815 -27.56 8.48 54.83
N TYR A 816 -28.60 8.77 54.04
CA TYR A 816 -28.48 9.47 52.75
C TYR A 816 -29.40 10.70 52.71
N SER A 817 -28.95 11.83 52.14
CA SER A 817 -29.81 12.95 51.77
C SER A 817 -29.38 13.55 50.45
N THR A 818 -30.30 13.68 49.49
CA THR A 818 -30.02 14.23 48.17
C THR A 818 -31.15 15.12 47.69
N LYS A 819 -30.78 16.28 47.13
CA LYS A 819 -31.70 17.25 46.51
C LYS A 819 -31.65 17.19 44.99
N GLU A 820 -30.82 16.30 44.44
CA GLU A 820 -30.72 16.12 43.00
C GLU A 820 -31.99 15.50 42.44
N LYS A 821 -32.51 16.08 41.35
CA LYS A 821 -33.77 15.64 40.76
C LYS A 821 -33.61 14.24 40.17
N SER A 822 -34.53 13.34 40.50
CA SER A 822 -34.62 12.04 39.82
C SER A 822 -35.43 12.19 38.54
N THR A 823 -34.99 11.55 37.46
CA THR A 823 -35.68 11.51 36.17
C THR A 823 -36.00 10.06 35.81
N ILE A 824 -37.12 9.84 35.13
CA ILE A 824 -37.47 8.56 34.52
C ILE A 824 -37.47 8.74 33.02
N THR A 825 -36.65 7.94 32.34
CA THR A 825 -36.55 7.89 30.89
C THR A 825 -37.00 6.53 30.39
N PHE A 826 -37.77 6.52 29.30
CA PHE A 826 -38.17 5.33 28.57
C PHE A 826 -37.91 5.57 27.09
N SER A 827 -37.11 4.71 26.47
CA SER A 827 -36.81 4.75 25.05
C SER A 827 -37.10 3.38 24.45
N ALA A 828 -37.80 3.36 23.33
CA ALA A 828 -38.06 2.15 22.54
C ALA A 828 -37.78 2.45 21.08
N GLU A 829 -37.10 1.53 20.39
CA GLU A 829 -36.71 1.67 18.98
C GLU A 829 -36.96 0.36 18.24
N THR A 830 -37.38 0.45 16.99
CA THR A 830 -37.45 -0.67 16.06
C THR A 830 -36.88 -0.24 14.72
N ALA A 831 -36.13 -1.12 14.07
CA ALA A 831 -35.54 -0.88 12.76
C ALA A 831 -35.76 -2.08 11.84
N ALA A 832 -35.93 -1.81 10.54
CA ALA A 832 -36.02 -2.81 9.49
C ALA A 832 -35.05 -2.45 8.37
N LEU A 833 -34.21 -3.40 7.98
CA LEU A 833 -33.27 -3.28 6.87
C LEU A 833 -33.80 -4.08 5.67
N LYS A 834 -33.92 -3.43 4.52
CA LYS A 834 -34.11 -4.07 3.23
C LYS A 834 -32.80 -3.99 2.45
N PRO A 835 -31.99 -5.05 2.44
CA PRO A 835 -30.74 -5.06 1.69
C PRO A 835 -31.00 -5.08 0.19
N GLY A 836 -30.02 -4.66 -0.58
CA GLY A 836 -30.05 -4.71 -2.04
C GLY A 836 -28.69 -4.39 -2.61
N HIS A 837 -28.54 -4.54 -3.92
CA HIS A 837 -27.28 -4.32 -4.64
C HIS A 837 -27.39 -3.22 -5.69
N SER A 838 -26.24 -2.76 -6.18
CA SER A 838 -26.18 -1.77 -7.26
C SER A 838 -26.62 -2.37 -8.60
N LYS A 839 -27.42 -1.64 -9.38
CA LYS A 839 -27.83 -2.09 -10.73
C LYS A 839 -26.67 -2.17 -11.73
N ALA A 840 -25.53 -1.56 -11.40
CA ALA A 840 -24.34 -1.54 -12.25
C ALA A 840 -23.70 -2.92 -12.45
N ILE A 841 -23.90 -3.84 -11.49
CA ILE A 841 -23.40 -5.22 -11.54
C ILE A 841 -24.44 -6.22 -12.06
N ASN A 842 -25.58 -5.73 -12.57
CA ASN A 842 -26.53 -6.61 -13.24
C ASN A 842 -25.97 -6.99 -14.61
N GLU A 843 -25.70 -8.28 -14.80
CA GLU A 843 -25.25 -8.77 -16.09
C GLU A 843 -26.42 -8.78 -17.08
N SER A 844 -26.30 -8.01 -18.17
CA SER A 844 -27.24 -8.08 -19.28
C SER A 844 -26.78 -9.14 -20.29
N THR A 845 -26.74 -10.41 -19.88
CA THR A 845 -26.52 -11.49 -20.85
C THR A 845 -27.72 -11.55 -21.79
N ALA A 846 -27.48 -11.57 -23.11
CA ALA A 846 -28.52 -11.57 -24.12
C ALA A 846 -29.41 -12.84 -24.02
N GLY A 847 -30.51 -12.74 -23.27
CA GLY A 847 -31.51 -13.81 -23.13
C GLY A 847 -32.28 -13.83 -21.81
N ASP A 848 -31.71 -13.33 -20.71
CA ASP A 848 -32.32 -13.39 -19.38
C ASP A 848 -32.20 -12.04 -18.66
N LYS A 849 -33.27 -11.23 -18.67
CA LYS A 849 -33.33 -9.95 -17.93
C LYS A 849 -33.54 -10.11 -16.42
N ASP A 850 -33.62 -11.36 -15.93
CA ASP A 850 -33.99 -11.72 -14.56
C ASP A 850 -32.82 -12.23 -13.71
N LYS A 851 -31.60 -12.34 -14.26
CA LYS A 851 -30.41 -12.64 -13.46
C LYS A 851 -30.01 -11.36 -12.71
N GLY A 852 -29.97 -11.47 -11.37
CA GLY A 852 -29.73 -10.35 -10.45
C GLY A 852 -28.31 -9.75 -10.54
N GLY A 853 -27.80 -9.25 -9.42
CA GLY A 853 -26.41 -8.78 -9.35
C GLY A 853 -25.45 -9.96 -9.46
N VAL A 854 -24.40 -9.81 -10.28
CA VAL A 854 -23.32 -10.79 -10.42
C VAL A 854 -22.10 -10.27 -9.68
N VAL A 855 -21.48 -11.17 -8.91
CA VAL A 855 -20.21 -10.93 -8.23
C VAL A 855 -19.29 -12.09 -8.62
N TYR A 856 -18.05 -11.77 -8.94
CA TYR A 856 -17.07 -12.73 -9.43
C TYR A 856 -16.38 -13.40 -8.23
N LEU A 857 -16.42 -14.72 -8.17
CA LEU A 857 -15.56 -15.48 -7.25
C LEU A 857 -14.09 -15.41 -7.71
N ASP A 858 -13.89 -15.47 -9.03
CA ASP A 858 -12.62 -15.25 -9.71
C ASP A 858 -12.95 -14.77 -11.13
N ASP A 859 -12.27 -13.73 -11.60
CA ASP A 859 -12.37 -13.21 -12.97
C ASP A 859 -11.22 -13.68 -13.87
N PHE A 860 -10.26 -14.44 -13.30
CA PHE A 860 -9.02 -14.92 -13.89
C PHE A 860 -8.12 -13.81 -14.46
N GLU A 861 -8.38 -12.53 -14.16
CA GLU A 861 -7.62 -11.41 -14.71
C GLU A 861 -6.21 -11.35 -14.10
N GLY A 862 -6.06 -11.76 -12.84
CA GLY A 862 -4.77 -11.89 -12.13
C GLY A 862 -4.07 -13.25 -12.28
N SER A 863 -4.59 -14.17 -13.09
CA SER A 863 -4.07 -15.56 -13.18
C SER A 863 -2.74 -15.69 -13.93
N VAL A 864 -2.29 -14.63 -14.60
CA VAL A 864 -1.08 -14.65 -15.43
C VAL A 864 0.00 -13.75 -14.82
N SER A 865 1.13 -14.36 -14.45
CA SER A 865 2.36 -13.63 -14.15
C SER A 865 3.23 -13.56 -15.41
N THR A 866 3.57 -12.34 -15.86
CA THR A 866 4.43 -12.14 -17.03
C THR A 866 5.85 -11.78 -16.59
N ILE A 867 6.84 -12.54 -17.05
CA ILE A 867 8.26 -12.21 -16.89
C ILE A 867 8.75 -11.62 -18.23
N ASP A 868 9.14 -10.35 -18.25
CA ASP A 868 9.62 -9.69 -19.47
C ASP A 868 11.10 -9.99 -19.73
N LEU A 869 11.38 -10.78 -20.78
CA LEU A 869 12.72 -11.12 -21.23
C LEU A 869 13.28 -10.18 -22.31
N ARG A 870 12.58 -9.11 -22.68
CA ARG A 870 12.97 -8.23 -23.80
C ARG A 870 14.03 -7.18 -23.43
N THR A 871 14.55 -7.18 -22.20
CA THR A 871 15.52 -6.17 -21.73
C THR A 871 16.95 -6.59 -22.10
N PRO A 872 17.64 -5.89 -23.02
CA PRO A 872 18.91 -6.39 -23.57
C PRO A 872 20.14 -6.20 -22.66
N PHE A 873 20.21 -5.17 -21.79
CA PHE A 873 21.49 -4.76 -21.16
C PHE A 873 21.43 -4.34 -19.68
N ILE A 874 20.29 -4.41 -18.98
CA ILE A 874 20.15 -3.78 -17.64
C ILE A 874 19.83 -4.81 -16.56
N GLY A 875 20.64 -4.80 -15.49
CA GLY A 875 20.40 -5.53 -14.24
C GLY A 875 20.70 -7.02 -14.31
N SER A 876 20.31 -7.75 -13.27
CA SER A 876 20.46 -9.20 -13.12
C SER A 876 19.73 -10.01 -14.19
N ASN A 877 18.79 -9.39 -14.91
CA ASN A 877 17.95 -10.02 -15.95
C ASN A 877 18.36 -9.62 -17.38
N GLY A 878 19.50 -8.94 -17.55
CA GLY A 878 20.04 -8.59 -18.87
C GLY A 878 20.66 -9.80 -19.57
N TRP A 879 20.60 -9.82 -20.90
CA TRP A 879 21.24 -10.87 -21.69
C TRP A 879 22.77 -10.71 -21.69
N VAL A 880 23.48 -11.81 -21.45
CA VAL A 880 24.94 -11.86 -21.44
C VAL A 880 25.45 -12.98 -22.36
N ILE A 881 26.74 -12.95 -22.69
CA ILE A 881 27.38 -14.03 -23.44
C ILE A 881 27.30 -15.32 -22.62
N ALA A 882 26.74 -16.37 -23.23
CA ALA A 882 26.64 -17.68 -22.61
C ALA A 882 27.95 -18.51 -22.74
N SER A 883 28.13 -19.45 -21.81
CA SER A 883 29.10 -20.54 -21.97
C SER A 883 28.70 -21.42 -23.16
N VAL A 884 29.66 -22.18 -23.69
CA VAL A 884 29.36 -23.13 -24.78
C VAL A 884 28.50 -24.26 -24.23
N PRO A 885 27.35 -24.59 -24.86
CA PRO A 885 26.48 -25.67 -24.39
C PRO A 885 27.24 -26.99 -24.26
N GLN A 886 27.10 -27.67 -23.13
CA GLN A 886 27.77 -28.95 -22.88
C GLN A 886 26.86 -30.12 -23.27
N ASN A 887 27.48 -31.24 -23.67
CA ASN A 887 26.78 -32.51 -23.76
C ASN A 887 26.58 -33.08 -22.35
N ASP A 888 25.34 -33.32 -21.94
CA ASP A 888 25.01 -33.98 -20.68
C ASP A 888 24.01 -35.13 -20.90
N GLU A 889 23.77 -35.92 -19.84
CA GLU A 889 22.86 -37.07 -19.89
C GLU A 889 21.40 -36.68 -20.18
N GLN A 890 21.02 -35.41 -20.00
CA GLN A 890 19.66 -34.90 -20.19
C GLN A 890 19.42 -34.32 -21.60
N ASN A 891 20.42 -33.67 -22.19
CA ASN A 891 20.30 -32.96 -23.46
C ASN A 891 20.86 -33.74 -24.66
N ASN A 892 21.74 -34.72 -24.42
CA ASN A 892 22.40 -35.55 -25.43
C ASN A 892 22.83 -34.74 -26.68
N ASN A 893 23.45 -33.58 -26.47
CA ASN A 893 23.94 -32.68 -27.51
C ASN A 893 25.42 -32.93 -27.84
N PRO A 894 25.75 -33.81 -28.81
CA PRO A 894 27.14 -34.07 -29.20
C PRO A 894 27.76 -32.96 -30.06
N MET A 895 27.05 -31.86 -30.34
CA MET A 895 27.48 -30.87 -31.35
C MET A 895 28.65 -29.99 -30.90
N PHE A 896 28.90 -29.85 -29.60
CA PHE A 896 29.95 -28.98 -29.05
C PHE A 896 30.93 -29.73 -28.12
N PRO A 897 31.70 -30.71 -28.64
CA PRO A 897 32.65 -31.49 -27.84
C PRO A 897 33.81 -30.65 -27.25
N GLU A 898 34.10 -29.49 -27.83
CA GLU A 898 35.08 -28.52 -27.32
C GLU A 898 34.70 -27.94 -25.95
N SER A 899 33.41 -27.99 -25.58
CA SER A 899 32.89 -27.48 -24.31
C SER A 899 33.43 -28.20 -23.06
N GLN A 900 33.99 -29.40 -23.23
CA GLN A 900 34.60 -30.18 -22.16
C GLN A 900 36.06 -29.78 -21.87
N ARG A 901 36.68 -28.97 -22.73
CA ARG A 901 38.09 -28.59 -22.59
C ARG A 901 38.23 -27.50 -21.53
N ARG A 902 39.02 -27.77 -20.49
CA ARG A 902 39.36 -26.82 -19.42
C ARG A 902 40.75 -26.26 -19.63
N ASP A 903 40.97 -25.01 -19.21
CA ASP A 903 42.26 -24.31 -19.30
C ASP A 903 42.87 -24.27 -20.70
N THR A 904 42.04 -24.17 -21.75
CA THR A 904 42.46 -24.02 -23.14
C THR A 904 41.64 -22.95 -23.87
N THR A 905 42.11 -22.51 -25.04
CA THR A 905 41.39 -21.55 -25.91
C THR A 905 40.34 -22.20 -26.81
N LEU A 906 40.22 -23.53 -26.77
CA LEU A 906 39.39 -24.33 -27.68
C LEU A 906 37.87 -24.22 -27.49
N PRO A 907 37.30 -24.02 -26.28
CA PRO A 907 35.84 -24.01 -26.12
C PRO A 907 35.12 -22.99 -27.00
N GLY A 908 35.74 -21.84 -27.31
CA GLY A 908 35.10 -20.77 -28.08
C GLY A 908 35.20 -20.87 -29.60
N VAL A 909 35.86 -21.89 -30.17
CA VAL A 909 36.26 -21.91 -31.59
C VAL A 909 35.08 -21.91 -32.58
N ASN A 910 33.92 -22.43 -32.19
CA ASN A 910 32.71 -22.44 -33.02
C ASN A 910 31.76 -21.27 -32.73
N ARG A 911 32.15 -20.29 -31.89
CA ARG A 911 31.26 -19.17 -31.54
C ARG A 911 31.20 -18.14 -32.68
N ALA A 912 30.04 -18.04 -33.30
CA ALA A 912 29.73 -17.02 -34.30
C ALA A 912 29.26 -15.68 -33.69
N TYR A 913 29.20 -14.64 -34.52
CA TYR A 913 28.73 -13.32 -34.12
C TYR A 913 27.22 -13.35 -33.83
N LEU A 914 26.88 -13.03 -32.59
CA LEU A 914 25.52 -12.82 -32.13
C LEU A 914 25.48 -11.47 -31.42
N GLY A 915 24.69 -10.54 -31.95
CA GLY A 915 24.44 -9.24 -31.33
C GLY A 915 22.97 -9.10 -30.98
N TRP A 916 22.65 -8.83 -29.73
CA TRP A 916 21.31 -8.47 -29.30
C TRP A 916 21.27 -6.99 -28.94
N PHE A 917 20.18 -6.30 -29.26
CA PHE A 917 20.03 -4.87 -28.99
C PHE A 917 18.55 -4.47 -29.03
N ARG A 918 18.30 -3.20 -28.72
CA ARG A 918 17.01 -2.55 -28.96
C ARG A 918 17.27 -1.27 -29.75
N ILE A 919 16.71 -1.17 -30.94
CA ILE A 919 16.76 0.08 -31.72
C ILE A 919 15.76 1.09 -31.13
N ASP A 920 16.17 2.35 -30.97
CA ASP A 920 15.27 3.46 -30.60
C ASP A 920 14.10 3.54 -31.62
N PRO A 921 12.83 3.48 -31.18
CA PRO A 921 11.69 3.56 -32.08
C PRO A 921 11.70 4.76 -33.04
N SER A 922 12.30 5.89 -32.66
CA SER A 922 12.41 7.06 -33.53
C SER A 922 13.42 6.92 -34.67
N LEU A 923 14.38 5.99 -34.56
CA LEU A 923 15.37 5.71 -35.59
C LEU A 923 14.91 4.62 -36.56
N ARG A 924 13.84 3.89 -36.23
CA ARG A 924 13.29 2.81 -37.05
C ARG A 924 12.60 3.35 -38.31
N GLY A 925 12.79 2.66 -39.44
CA GLY A 925 12.14 2.99 -40.71
C GLY A 925 12.56 4.30 -41.36
N GLN A 926 13.69 4.89 -40.96
CA GLN A 926 14.25 6.10 -41.60
C GLN A 926 15.31 5.76 -42.66
N GLY A 927 15.47 6.65 -43.65
CA GLY A 927 16.56 6.55 -44.64
C GLY A 927 16.52 5.31 -45.52
N SER A 928 17.67 4.65 -45.71
CA SER A 928 17.82 3.43 -46.53
C SER A 928 17.08 2.21 -45.98
N ASP A 929 16.66 2.27 -44.71
CA ASP A 929 15.98 1.19 -44.01
C ASP A 929 14.45 1.30 -44.08
N GLN A 930 13.94 2.27 -44.86
CA GLN A 930 12.52 2.45 -45.10
C GLN A 930 11.94 1.23 -45.83
N GLY A 931 11.02 0.52 -45.18
CA GLY A 931 10.36 -0.66 -45.73
C GLY A 931 11.10 -1.99 -45.51
N ASN A 932 12.23 -1.99 -44.79
CA ASN A 932 12.89 -3.23 -44.38
C ASN A 932 12.15 -3.84 -43.16
N PRO A 933 11.55 -5.04 -43.27
CA PRO A 933 10.80 -5.66 -42.17
C PRO A 933 11.58 -5.80 -40.86
N TYR A 934 12.92 -5.88 -40.91
CA TYR A 934 13.78 -6.04 -39.74
C TYR A 934 14.03 -4.75 -38.95
N THR A 935 13.70 -3.59 -39.51
CA THR A 935 13.98 -2.27 -38.91
C THR A 935 12.74 -1.39 -38.78
N LEU A 936 11.55 -1.89 -39.15
CA LEU A 936 10.30 -1.15 -39.04
C LEU A 936 9.88 -0.97 -37.57
N PRO A 937 9.30 0.18 -37.21
CA PRO A 937 8.69 0.36 -35.90
C PRO A 937 7.34 -0.35 -35.86
N ILE A 938 7.17 -1.29 -34.92
CA ILE A 938 5.92 -2.04 -34.73
C ILE A 938 5.05 -1.28 -33.74
N ARG A 939 3.80 -0.94 -34.11
CA ARG A 939 2.84 -0.35 -33.17
C ARG A 939 2.25 -1.43 -32.27
N GLN A 940 1.95 -1.09 -31.01
CA GLN A 940 1.32 -2.06 -30.10
C GLN A 940 0.00 -2.63 -30.65
N GLN A 941 -0.76 -1.80 -31.37
CA GLN A 941 -2.03 -2.19 -32.01
C GLN A 941 -1.87 -3.18 -33.17
N GLU A 942 -0.68 -3.28 -33.78
CA GLU A 942 -0.41 -4.31 -34.80
C GLU A 942 -0.31 -5.71 -34.17
N ILE A 943 0.18 -5.78 -32.93
CA ILE A 943 0.29 -7.03 -32.15
C ILE A 943 -1.01 -7.29 -31.39
N PHE A 944 -1.60 -6.25 -30.81
CA PHE A 944 -2.79 -6.30 -29.97
C PHE A 944 -3.90 -5.39 -30.53
N PRO A 945 -4.69 -5.85 -31.53
CA PRO A 945 -5.67 -5.00 -32.22
C PRO A 945 -6.76 -4.40 -31.32
N ASN A 946 -7.07 -5.07 -30.20
CA ASN A 946 -8.10 -4.65 -29.24
C ASN A 946 -7.52 -3.78 -28.10
N PHE A 947 -6.21 -3.54 -28.08
CA PHE A 947 -5.58 -2.71 -27.06
C PHE A 947 -5.87 -1.23 -27.32
N THR A 948 -6.51 -0.58 -26.36
CA THR A 948 -6.77 0.86 -26.40
C THR A 948 -5.76 1.58 -25.51
N PRO A 949 -4.78 2.30 -26.06
CA PRO A 949 -3.80 3.00 -25.24
C PRO A 949 -4.49 4.11 -24.42
N THR A 950 -4.24 4.11 -23.12
CA THR A 950 -4.81 5.05 -22.15
C THR A 950 -4.19 6.45 -22.19
N GLN A 951 -3.05 6.63 -22.84
CA GLN A 951 -2.39 7.93 -22.97
C GLN A 951 -2.56 8.51 -24.38
N GLN A 952 -3.13 9.72 -24.45
CA GLN A 952 -3.35 10.48 -25.69
C GLN A 952 -2.07 11.16 -26.24
N PHE A 953 -0.92 11.01 -25.57
CA PHE A 953 0.32 11.70 -25.95
C PHE A 953 1.38 10.72 -26.46
N GLY A 954 1.48 10.58 -27.79
CA GLY A 954 2.57 9.89 -28.50
C GLY A 954 2.20 8.60 -29.23
N ASP A 955 2.98 8.23 -30.25
CA ASP A 955 2.86 6.95 -30.94
C ASP A 955 3.30 5.79 -30.02
N THR A 956 2.38 4.87 -29.70
CA THR A 956 2.62 3.71 -28.83
C THR A 956 3.29 2.57 -29.59
N TYR A 957 4.61 2.65 -29.73
CA TYR A 957 5.42 1.57 -30.32
C TYR A 957 5.62 0.42 -29.34
N ALA A 958 5.54 -0.81 -29.85
CA ALA A 958 5.94 -2.01 -29.13
C ALA A 958 7.47 -2.02 -29.02
N GLN A 959 7.94 -2.33 -27.82
CA GLN A 959 9.37 -2.48 -27.61
C GLN A 959 9.79 -3.92 -27.97
N ILE A 960 10.81 -4.03 -28.83
CA ILE A 960 11.27 -5.31 -29.40
C ILE A 960 12.69 -5.61 -28.89
N PHE A 961 13.00 -6.89 -28.75
CA PHE A 961 14.35 -7.40 -28.52
C PHE A 961 14.91 -7.91 -29.85
N ASP A 962 15.78 -7.11 -30.47
CA ASP A 962 16.35 -7.44 -31.78
C ASP A 962 17.56 -8.37 -31.58
N VAL A 963 17.63 -9.45 -32.37
CA VAL A 963 18.76 -10.39 -32.37
C VAL A 963 19.31 -10.51 -33.79
N ASN A 964 20.57 -10.17 -33.96
CA ASN A 964 21.32 -10.33 -35.19
C ASN A 964 22.33 -11.47 -35.04
N TYR A 965 22.09 -12.57 -35.73
CA TYR A 965 22.98 -13.74 -35.76
C TYR A 965 23.65 -13.84 -37.13
N ASN A 966 24.99 -13.77 -37.15
CA ASN A 966 25.79 -13.94 -38.35
C ASN A 966 26.75 -15.14 -38.19
N PRO A 967 26.37 -16.33 -38.69
CA PRO A 967 27.18 -17.53 -38.56
C PRO A 967 28.53 -17.45 -39.29
N GLY A 968 28.62 -16.63 -40.35
CA GLY A 968 29.86 -16.46 -41.12
C GLY A 968 30.86 -15.49 -40.50
N GLN A 969 30.50 -14.79 -39.41
CA GLN A 969 31.38 -13.84 -38.75
C GLN A 969 31.82 -14.38 -37.38
N ARG A 970 33.09 -14.16 -37.05
CA ARG A 970 33.66 -14.57 -35.78
C ARG A 970 33.02 -13.83 -34.60
N GLY A 971 32.59 -14.57 -33.59
CA GLY A 971 32.04 -14.02 -32.34
C GLY A 971 33.11 -13.69 -31.28
N PRO A 972 32.71 -13.08 -30.15
CA PRO A 972 33.62 -12.73 -29.06
C PRO A 972 34.32 -13.95 -28.44
N TYR A 973 35.60 -13.83 -28.08
CA TYR A 973 36.41 -14.90 -27.46
C TYR A 973 36.45 -16.22 -28.25
N ASN A 974 36.16 -16.17 -29.55
CA ASN A 974 36.46 -17.26 -30.46
C ASN A 974 37.97 -17.21 -30.75
N PHE A 975 38.72 -18.30 -30.57
CA PHE A 975 40.17 -18.40 -30.84
C PHE A 975 40.52 -19.33 -32.00
N ASP A 976 39.58 -19.53 -32.93
CA ASP A 976 39.78 -20.37 -34.10
C ASP A 976 40.89 -19.82 -35.01
N VAL A 977 41.48 -20.73 -35.79
CA VAL A 977 42.65 -20.48 -36.64
C VAL A 977 42.35 -20.78 -38.11
N PRO A 978 43.07 -20.16 -39.06
CA PRO A 978 42.99 -20.55 -40.47
C PRO A 978 43.32 -22.05 -40.64
N GLY A 979 42.43 -22.82 -41.27
CA GLY A 979 42.56 -24.27 -41.42
C GLY A 979 41.96 -25.12 -40.29
N GLY A 980 41.38 -24.47 -39.26
CA GLY A 980 40.55 -25.13 -38.25
C GLY A 980 41.31 -25.74 -37.08
N THR A 981 40.53 -26.24 -36.14
CA THR A 981 41.01 -27.02 -34.99
C THR A 981 40.46 -28.43 -35.08
N SER A 982 40.72 -29.26 -34.07
CA SER A 982 40.06 -30.57 -33.95
C SER A 982 38.53 -30.48 -33.80
N PHE A 983 37.98 -29.26 -33.58
CA PHE A 983 36.55 -29.03 -33.32
C PHE A 983 35.90 -28.03 -34.27
N SER A 984 36.66 -27.37 -35.14
CA SER A 984 36.17 -26.31 -36.05
C SER A 984 36.69 -26.50 -37.47
N ALA A 985 35.90 -26.09 -38.47
CA ALA A 985 36.31 -26.06 -39.87
C ALA A 985 37.35 -24.96 -40.16
N GLY A 986 37.49 -23.98 -39.26
CA GLY A 986 38.48 -22.93 -39.35
C GLY A 986 37.97 -21.63 -39.92
N LEU A 987 38.87 -20.67 -39.97
CA LEU A 987 38.59 -19.37 -40.57
C LEU A 987 38.86 -19.39 -42.07
N ASN A 988 37.96 -18.78 -42.84
CA ASN A 988 38.18 -18.49 -44.25
C ASN A 988 39.24 -17.38 -44.42
N SER A 989 39.68 -17.15 -45.65
CA SER A 989 40.70 -16.14 -45.98
C SER A 989 40.31 -14.70 -45.61
N GLY A 990 39.02 -14.43 -45.39
CA GLY A 990 38.49 -13.16 -44.92
C GLY A 990 38.30 -13.07 -43.39
N GLY A 991 38.69 -14.09 -42.63
CA GLY A 991 38.54 -14.14 -41.17
C GLY A 991 37.14 -14.50 -40.66
N GLY A 992 36.23 -14.92 -41.55
CA GLY A 992 34.92 -15.46 -41.21
C GLY A 992 34.99 -16.95 -40.87
N ILE A 993 33.98 -17.47 -40.17
CA ILE A 993 33.88 -18.89 -39.80
C ILE A 993 33.43 -19.69 -41.04
N GLN A 994 34.00 -20.89 -41.24
CA GLN A 994 33.66 -21.83 -42.31
C GLN A 994 32.56 -22.83 -41.93
#